data_AF-A0A1H2VED6-F1
#
_entry.id   AF-A0A1H2VED6-F1
#
_cell.length_a   1.000
_cell.length_b   1.000
_cell.length_c   1.000
_cell.angle_alpha   90.00
_cell.angle_beta   90.00
_cell.angle_gamma   90.00
#
_symmetry.space_group_name_H-M   'P 1'
#
loop_
_entity.id
_entity.type
_entity.pdbx_description
1 polymer ?
#
loop_
_entity_poly.entity_id
_entity_poly.type
_entity_poly.pdbx_seq_one_letter_code
_entity_poly.pdbx_strand_id
1 'polypeptide(L)'
;MTDRGPDPAGQDHPAGRADAAGGDLVASGPAPDPAAAPASSAGSAERRLASGPIASVAIASDPLMTSEREQWANLRWMKDLFSRPIAQATGLPVRALISGEGETAAFSRARAFELSDIPLDGDATQFWFDETRITDATLAYLARCGLDASTLVVGYEMSAQTRAALDRIGAPWVDVWLHPIRFYDDVLFGFRASHPEVHAAFAAFHVPEDQFFLYADRIRIQTYKGWKKAEARIEPGAAVFVGQRMEDKSVCRDGRMLNLLDFREEFSALARRTPQLLYQRHPFERTGDEAVLDFVASHPKAELSRHPVYHLLSSPDLGEVMTISSSVAQEAVYFDKPVTLLHRPVVAFSDPMAPGQFHSICQDFVSPHFWAAALAPLTATRAEAPKVGFLDPKDKIRDMLGFYWSYRHIDKVEADRFTLANSRLAAPRPGAPAPDAEPVEAAETTPPPPEPDFTGFANTLRSRDAMFAAIDEADMISLDVFETLIERLVERPGQLFLFLADPAREQLGGQVANFARARLTAAEEAIAAGDMVGEEVTLRARYEAIGRAHGLTRDQVETLLARELDWERRLVRARPIGRAAFDRARAQGKRVVLVSDTYFEPDFVAELLRGCGYDGWDALYCSSEHGVTKKSGKLFQHLLKTEGRRPTEILHMGDNPRTDLRPGRDAGLGVFHMRSTADIARRVSPLPAIWDRIADPKTAAAVKGLTARRVAGGFRRGAPGFSQGSAETLGYAVLGPMFFGLANWLRRRARADEVPDLLFLSRDGDIIKRCYDVIATLDPGAPASRYMLASRRALGVATLRRPEDLSPRLEANFAPMTLAALLRNRFGVTPESMPGHALAAHGLELGDMVAWKEDRGRLAAFLAEPAVAAAILDHAADEREDLLAFYAECGIGAAQAARGAVVDIGHRGTLQKGLRDLLGAPGLRGYYFATFEGIRANIPDAEAGAAAGYLLDRQDPKSNRDHGYFGHSILYEAAFLNDAGSFVRARRGPDGRLEALLTDAGAERGRAAFARACHAGAVAFCEDMAEGFGEAALGFRLTGAEAASGFRAMLEHPFPADARLFRGMGFENSYNGVDFGEVVAEDPLAENAVSLWPQGAAVLAGIARARAEAAPAPRPGRRDRVLRGIAAMLGRRR
;
A
#
# COMPACT_ATOMS: atom_id res chain seq x y z
N MET A 1 20.96 21.52 83.23
CA MET A 1 21.61 20.28 82.75
C MET A 1 21.19 20.15 81.29
N THR A 2 22.06 19.90 80.31
CA THR A 2 22.41 18.52 79.95
C THR A 2 21.22 17.54 80.10
N ASP A 3 21.06 16.68 79.10
CA ASP A 3 20.17 15.49 79.03
C ASP A 3 18.81 15.57 78.31
N ARG A 4 18.76 14.75 77.24
CA ARG A 4 17.74 13.80 76.70
C ARG A 4 16.27 14.07 77.08
N GLY A 5 15.26 14.07 76.21
CA GLY A 5 15.05 13.51 74.85
C GLY A 5 13.63 12.86 74.78
N PRO A 6 12.61 13.45 74.11
CA PRO A 6 11.20 12.96 74.06
C PRO A 6 10.71 12.59 72.61
N ASP A 7 9.64 11.83 72.35
CA ASP A 7 8.18 11.97 72.70
C ASP A 7 7.50 13.17 71.97
N PRO A 8 6.15 13.32 71.80
CA PRO A 8 5.00 12.41 71.96
C PRO A 8 3.89 12.48 70.84
N ALA A 9 2.87 11.63 71.07
CA ALA A 9 1.43 11.63 70.78
C ALA A 9 0.65 12.91 70.34
N GLY A 10 -0.56 12.68 69.77
CA GLY A 10 -1.65 13.66 69.69
C GLY A 10 -2.97 13.11 69.11
N GLN A 11 -3.89 12.72 70.00
CA GLN A 11 -5.33 12.46 69.75
C GLN A 11 -6.16 13.76 69.77
N ASP A 12 -7.38 13.65 69.23
CA ASP A 12 -8.64 14.35 69.60
C ASP A 12 -8.98 15.79 69.18
N HIS A 13 -10.04 15.85 68.34
CA HIS A 13 -11.24 16.74 68.28
C HIS A 13 -11.38 17.91 69.28
N PRO A 14 -12.00 19.06 68.88
CA PRO A 14 -13.47 19.15 68.95
C PRO A 14 -14.23 20.04 67.94
N ALA A 15 -15.48 19.62 67.73
CA ALA A 15 -16.74 20.35 67.49
C ALA A 15 -16.77 21.88 67.29
N GLY A 16 -17.58 22.28 66.29
CA GLY A 16 -18.22 23.60 66.16
C GLY A 16 -19.43 23.54 65.22
N ARG A 17 -20.62 23.36 65.78
CA ARG A 17 -21.96 23.41 65.14
C ARG A 17 -22.39 24.84 64.78
N ALA A 18 -23.20 24.99 63.73
CA ALA A 18 -24.45 25.79 63.64
C ALA A 18 -24.78 26.03 62.15
N ASP A 19 -25.79 25.36 61.58
CA ASP A 19 -27.17 25.88 61.34
C ASP A 19 -27.25 26.69 60.02
N ALA A 20 -28.21 26.55 59.11
CA ALA A 20 -29.55 25.97 59.17
C ALA A 20 -30.12 25.68 57.75
N ALA A 21 -31.21 24.90 57.75
CA ALA A 21 -32.29 24.76 56.76
C ALA A 21 -31.93 24.05 55.42
N GLY A 22 -32.56 22.94 55.01
CA GLY A 22 -33.90 22.42 55.34
C GLY A 22 -34.79 22.53 54.10
N GLY A 23 -35.26 21.41 53.55
CA GLY A 23 -36.24 21.40 52.47
C GLY A 23 -36.28 20.10 51.67
N ASP A 24 -37.07 19.14 52.16
CA ASP A 24 -37.52 17.92 51.47
C ASP A 24 -38.24 18.20 50.13
N LEU A 25 -38.30 17.17 49.28
CA LEU A 25 -39.47 16.67 48.51
C LEU A 25 -38.96 15.59 47.51
N VAL A 26 -39.04 14.29 47.82
CA VAL A 26 -40.17 13.37 47.60
C VAL A 26 -40.58 13.20 46.13
N ALA A 27 -40.39 11.98 45.60
CA ALA A 27 -41.36 11.15 44.85
C ALA A 27 -40.71 10.38 43.67
N SER A 28 -40.28 9.14 43.92
CA SER A 28 -40.06 8.13 42.87
C SER A 28 -41.40 7.42 42.60
N GLY A 29 -42.02 7.72 41.46
CA GLY A 29 -43.16 6.97 40.90
C GLY A 29 -42.69 5.75 40.08
N PRO A 30 -43.52 4.70 39.96
CA PRO A 30 -43.11 3.36 39.53
C PRO A 30 -43.06 3.21 37.99
N ALA A 31 -42.19 2.31 37.54
CA ALA A 31 -42.02 1.87 36.15
C ALA A 31 -43.29 1.19 35.60
N PRO A 32 -43.56 1.29 34.28
CA PRO A 32 -44.72 0.65 33.67
C PRO A 32 -44.54 -0.87 33.58
N ASP A 33 -45.60 -1.56 33.98
CA ASP A 33 -45.83 -3.00 33.99
C ASP A 33 -45.96 -3.60 32.57
N PRO A 34 -45.21 -4.65 32.21
CA PRO A 34 -45.50 -5.47 31.04
C PRO A 34 -46.12 -6.81 31.48
N ALA A 35 -47.44 -6.85 31.61
CA ALA A 35 -48.19 -8.11 31.64
C ALA A 35 -49.41 -8.05 30.73
N ALA A 36 -49.40 -8.80 29.62
CA ALA A 36 -50.50 -9.66 29.19
C ALA A 36 -50.19 -10.37 27.86
N ALA A 37 -49.83 -11.65 27.94
CA ALA A 37 -50.22 -12.65 26.93
C ALA A 37 -50.53 -13.96 27.68
N PRO A 38 -51.55 -14.72 27.23
CA PRO A 38 -52.39 -15.52 28.11
C PRO A 38 -51.81 -16.90 28.43
N ALA A 39 -52.15 -17.40 29.61
CA ALA A 39 -51.89 -18.78 30.01
C ALA A 39 -52.76 -19.77 29.21
N SER A 40 -52.13 -20.77 28.59
CA SER A 40 -52.77 -22.05 28.28
C SER A 40 -51.84 -23.23 28.58
N SER A 41 -52.15 -23.89 29.69
CA SER A 41 -52.05 -25.33 29.99
C SER A 41 -50.82 -26.16 29.55
N ALA A 42 -50.25 -26.76 30.60
CA ALA A 42 -49.84 -28.17 30.70
C ALA A 42 -48.47 -28.60 30.17
N GLY A 43 -47.71 -29.22 31.07
CA GLY A 43 -46.71 -30.23 30.72
C GLY A 43 -45.33 -29.98 31.28
N SER A 44 -45.17 -30.14 32.60
CA SER A 44 -43.91 -30.58 33.18
C SER A 44 -43.50 -31.91 32.54
N ALA A 45 -42.70 -31.85 31.48
CA ALA A 45 -42.00 -32.99 30.94
C ALA A 45 -40.53 -32.61 30.85
N GLU A 46 -39.74 -33.14 31.78
CA GLU A 46 -38.31 -33.37 31.59
C GLU A 46 -38.11 -34.14 30.28
N ARG A 47 -38.00 -33.44 29.15
CA ARG A 47 -37.39 -34.02 27.96
C ARG A 47 -35.89 -33.96 28.21
N ARG A 48 -35.35 -35.03 28.79
CA ARG A 48 -33.95 -35.39 28.55
C ARG A 48 -33.80 -35.41 27.03
N LEU A 49 -33.07 -34.44 26.48
CA LEU A 49 -32.56 -34.51 25.11
C LEU A 49 -31.82 -35.85 25.03
N ALA A 50 -32.42 -36.83 24.35
CA ALA A 50 -31.76 -38.07 24.02
C ALA A 50 -30.68 -37.74 22.97
N SER A 51 -29.54 -37.20 23.40
CA SER A 51 -28.42 -36.90 22.52
C SER A 51 -27.74 -38.21 22.14
N GLY A 52 -27.89 -38.59 20.87
CA GLY A 52 -26.95 -39.53 20.25
C GLY A 52 -25.54 -38.95 20.24
N PRO A 53 -24.50 -39.76 19.98
CA PRO A 53 -23.13 -39.27 19.92
C PRO A 53 -22.98 -38.20 18.82
N ILE A 54 -22.32 -37.08 19.12
CA ILE A 54 -21.98 -36.07 18.12
C ILE A 54 -20.99 -36.67 17.13
N ALA A 55 -21.36 -36.62 15.84
CA ALA A 55 -20.59 -37.18 14.73
C ALA A 55 -19.86 -36.13 13.91
N SER A 56 -20.28 -34.85 13.96
CA SER A 56 -19.63 -33.76 13.22
C SER A 56 -19.82 -32.39 13.87
N VAL A 57 -19.02 -31.41 13.43
CA VAL A 57 -19.15 -30.00 13.82
C VAL A 57 -19.38 -29.13 12.58
N ALA A 58 -20.40 -28.28 12.62
CA ALA A 58 -20.67 -27.28 11.60
C ALA A 58 -20.35 -25.88 12.13
N ILE A 59 -19.43 -25.17 11.50
CA ILE A 59 -19.17 -23.75 11.77
C ILE A 59 -20.07 -22.92 10.86
N ALA A 60 -20.77 -21.93 11.40
CA ALA A 60 -21.68 -21.08 10.64
C ALA A 60 -21.57 -19.61 11.10
N SER A 61 -21.81 -18.66 10.20
CA SER A 61 -22.37 -17.36 10.58
C SER A 61 -23.87 -17.47 10.40
N ASP A 62 -24.66 -16.81 11.26
CA ASP A 62 -26.12 -16.98 11.36
C ASP A 62 -26.79 -17.40 10.02
N PRO A 63 -27.09 -18.70 9.84
CA PRO A 63 -27.44 -19.26 8.54
C PRO A 63 -28.81 -18.81 8.01
N LEU A 64 -29.69 -18.29 8.88
CA LEU A 64 -31.05 -17.89 8.50
C LEU A 64 -31.22 -16.37 8.49
N MET A 65 -30.68 -15.64 9.48
CA MET A 65 -30.92 -14.19 9.58
C MET A 65 -29.96 -13.37 8.71
N THR A 66 -28.71 -13.80 8.55
CA THR A 66 -27.66 -12.98 7.92
C THR A 66 -27.52 -13.29 6.42
N SER A 67 -27.28 -12.26 5.60
CA SER A 67 -27.08 -12.42 4.14
C SER A 67 -25.85 -13.28 3.79
N GLU A 68 -25.88 -13.92 2.62
CA GLU A 68 -24.81 -14.77 2.06
C GLU A 68 -23.45 -14.06 2.06
N ARG A 69 -23.44 -12.77 1.72
CA ARG A 69 -22.23 -11.95 1.65
C ARG A 69 -21.60 -11.79 3.04
N GLU A 70 -22.41 -11.42 4.03
CA GLU A 70 -21.93 -11.25 5.41
C GLU A 70 -21.61 -12.60 6.06
N GLN A 71 -22.38 -13.65 5.74
CA GLN A 71 -22.05 -15.02 6.15
C GLN A 71 -20.66 -15.41 5.68
N TRP A 72 -20.33 -15.18 4.41
CA TRP A 72 -19.01 -15.51 3.86
C TRP A 72 -17.87 -14.80 4.58
N ALA A 73 -18.03 -13.50 4.84
CA ALA A 73 -17.03 -12.69 5.52
C ALA A 73 -16.72 -13.22 6.92
N ASN A 74 -17.77 -13.50 7.71
CA ASN A 74 -17.64 -14.00 9.08
C ASN A 74 -17.17 -15.46 9.14
N LEU A 75 -17.70 -16.30 8.25
CA LEU A 75 -17.41 -17.73 8.26
C LEU A 75 -15.94 -18.02 7.91
N ARG A 76 -15.32 -17.21 7.06
CA ARG A 76 -13.94 -17.43 6.63
C ARG A 76 -12.97 -17.43 7.81
N TRP A 77 -12.99 -16.37 8.63
CA TRP A 77 -12.08 -16.28 9.77
C TRP A 77 -12.46 -17.26 10.88
N MET A 78 -13.75 -17.47 11.14
CA MET A 78 -14.23 -18.46 12.12
C MET A 78 -13.74 -19.86 11.77
N LYS A 79 -13.88 -20.25 10.49
CA LYS A 79 -13.41 -21.54 10.00
C LYS A 79 -11.90 -21.68 10.20
N ASP A 80 -11.12 -20.69 9.81
CA ASP A 80 -9.65 -20.77 9.88
C ASP A 80 -9.16 -20.80 11.34
N LEU A 81 -9.85 -20.10 12.24
CA LEU A 81 -9.49 -20.01 13.65
C LEU A 81 -9.98 -21.21 14.48
N PHE A 82 -11.19 -21.70 14.25
CA PHE A 82 -11.82 -22.70 15.12
C PHE A 82 -11.69 -24.14 14.60
N SER A 83 -11.57 -24.36 13.29
CA SER A 83 -11.62 -25.74 12.75
C SER A 83 -10.49 -26.61 13.28
N ARG A 84 -9.26 -26.09 13.29
CA ARG A 84 -8.09 -26.84 13.75
C ARG A 84 -8.17 -27.19 15.24
N PRO A 85 -8.39 -26.24 16.17
CA PRO A 85 -8.41 -26.58 17.59
C PRO A 85 -9.61 -27.46 17.96
N ILE A 86 -10.79 -27.28 17.35
CA ILE A 86 -11.94 -28.17 17.56
C ILE A 86 -11.64 -29.60 17.07
N ALA A 87 -11.07 -29.74 15.87
CA ALA A 87 -10.71 -31.05 15.33
C ALA A 87 -9.64 -31.75 16.17
N GLN A 88 -8.66 -31.02 16.69
CA GLN A 88 -7.63 -31.57 17.59
C GLN A 88 -8.19 -31.97 18.96
N ALA A 89 -9.18 -31.24 19.46
CA ALA A 89 -9.84 -31.51 20.73
C ALA A 89 -10.75 -32.74 20.68
N THR A 90 -11.51 -32.90 19.59
CA THR A 90 -12.61 -33.89 19.49
C THR A 90 -12.34 -35.05 18.53
N GLY A 91 -11.44 -34.87 17.56
CA GLY A 91 -11.25 -35.81 16.44
C GLY A 91 -12.40 -35.82 15.42
N LEU A 92 -13.41 -34.97 15.59
CA LEU A 92 -14.59 -34.93 14.72
C LEU A 92 -14.31 -34.15 13.43
N PRO A 93 -15.00 -34.51 12.32
CA PRO A 93 -14.97 -33.71 11.10
C PRO A 93 -15.63 -32.35 11.34
N VAL A 94 -14.89 -31.29 10.99
CA VAL A 94 -15.38 -29.91 11.05
C VAL A 94 -15.63 -29.40 9.63
N ARG A 95 -16.83 -28.88 9.37
CA ARG A 95 -17.21 -28.29 8.09
C ARG A 95 -17.76 -26.88 8.28
N ALA A 96 -17.65 -26.07 7.23
CA ALA A 96 -18.27 -24.75 7.19
C ALA A 96 -19.64 -24.85 6.50
N LEU A 97 -20.64 -24.20 7.08
CA LEU A 97 -21.99 -24.10 6.53
C LEU A 97 -22.21 -22.68 6.00
N ILE A 98 -22.45 -22.58 4.69
CA ILE A 98 -22.76 -21.33 4.01
C ILE A 98 -23.94 -21.53 3.08
N SER A 99 -24.82 -20.53 3.01
CA SER A 99 -25.88 -20.51 2.00
C SER A 99 -25.28 -20.37 0.60
N GLY A 100 -25.77 -21.18 -0.35
CA GLY A 100 -25.40 -21.12 -1.76
C GLY A 100 -26.59 -21.35 -2.69
N GLU A 101 -26.38 -21.10 -3.98
CA GLU A 101 -27.38 -21.27 -5.05
C GLU A 101 -27.09 -22.53 -5.89
N GLY A 102 -28.15 -23.20 -6.35
CA GLY A 102 -28.08 -24.36 -7.26
C GLY A 102 -28.16 -25.74 -6.59
N GLU A 103 -28.33 -26.80 -7.40
CA GLU A 103 -28.54 -28.20 -6.94
C GLU A 103 -27.34 -28.80 -6.19
N THR A 104 -26.16 -28.20 -6.31
CA THR A 104 -24.92 -28.65 -5.65
C THR A 104 -24.67 -27.99 -4.29
N ALA A 105 -25.47 -27.00 -3.89
CA ALA A 105 -25.29 -26.32 -2.61
C ALA A 105 -25.71 -27.21 -1.43
N ALA A 106 -24.80 -27.39 -0.47
CA ALA A 106 -25.07 -28.21 0.74
C ALA A 106 -26.15 -27.59 1.65
N PHE A 107 -26.37 -26.28 1.53
CA PHE A 107 -27.41 -25.52 2.21
C PHE A 107 -27.78 -24.30 1.36
N SER A 108 -29.08 -24.00 1.28
CA SER A 108 -29.65 -22.81 0.67
C SER A 108 -30.65 -22.18 1.63
N ARG A 109 -30.38 -20.93 2.01
CA ARG A 109 -31.23 -20.10 2.88
C ARG A 109 -32.56 -19.76 2.20
N ALA A 110 -32.52 -19.40 0.92
CA ALA A 110 -33.72 -19.13 0.13
C ALA A 110 -34.68 -20.33 0.14
N ARG A 111 -34.15 -21.55 -0.06
CA ARG A 111 -34.95 -22.78 0.00
C ARG A 111 -35.51 -23.05 1.40
N ALA A 112 -34.77 -22.73 2.47
CA ALA A 112 -35.27 -22.87 3.85
C ALA A 112 -36.51 -22.00 4.07
N PHE A 113 -36.48 -20.74 3.62
CA PHE A 113 -37.62 -19.83 3.77
C PHE A 113 -38.79 -20.17 2.83
N GLU A 114 -38.51 -20.61 1.60
CA GLU A 114 -39.53 -21.07 0.65
C GLU A 114 -40.39 -22.21 1.23
N LEU A 115 -39.77 -23.16 1.93
CA LEU A 115 -40.48 -24.29 2.57
C LEU A 115 -41.41 -23.87 3.74
N SER A 116 -41.27 -22.65 4.24
CA SER A 116 -42.15 -22.05 5.25
C SER A 116 -43.03 -20.93 4.70
N ASP A 117 -43.04 -20.73 3.38
CA ASP A 117 -43.74 -19.62 2.72
C ASP A 117 -43.37 -18.24 3.33
N ILE A 118 -42.12 -18.10 3.77
CA ILE A 118 -41.58 -16.85 4.29
C ILE A 118 -40.89 -16.12 3.12
N PRO A 119 -41.38 -14.94 2.70
CA PRO A 119 -40.76 -14.19 1.62
C PRO A 119 -39.42 -13.61 2.10
N LEU A 120 -38.32 -14.16 1.59
CA LEU A 120 -36.98 -13.67 1.89
C LEU A 120 -36.71 -12.36 1.16
N ASP A 121 -36.33 -11.33 1.91
CA ASP A 121 -35.68 -10.14 1.33
C ASP A 121 -34.19 -10.45 1.11
N GLY A 122 -33.80 -10.60 -0.16
CA GLY A 122 -32.42 -10.90 -0.55
C GLY A 122 -31.46 -9.72 -0.43
N ASP A 123 -31.97 -8.49 -0.36
CA ASP A 123 -31.16 -7.27 -0.26
C ASP A 123 -30.89 -6.91 1.22
N ALA A 124 -31.71 -7.38 2.15
CA ALA A 124 -31.52 -7.17 3.58
C ALA A 124 -30.25 -7.87 4.11
N THR A 125 -29.32 -7.08 4.63
CA THR A 125 -28.11 -7.58 5.31
C THR A 125 -28.48 -8.49 6.49
N GLN A 126 -29.49 -8.08 7.26
CA GLN A 126 -30.07 -8.82 8.38
C GLN A 126 -31.59 -8.94 8.16
N PHE A 127 -32.05 -10.14 7.84
CA PHE A 127 -33.45 -10.45 7.56
C PHE A 127 -34.13 -11.01 8.82
N TRP A 128 -34.97 -10.20 9.44
CA TRP A 128 -35.81 -10.66 10.53
C TRP A 128 -36.94 -11.55 10.00
N PHE A 129 -37.25 -12.63 10.71
CA PHE A 129 -38.40 -13.47 10.47
C PHE A 129 -39.02 -13.93 11.79
N ASP A 130 -40.29 -14.35 11.73
CA ASP A 130 -41.00 -14.98 12.84
C ASP A 130 -40.70 -16.48 12.85
N GLU A 131 -40.03 -16.96 13.91
CA GLU A 131 -39.62 -18.35 14.05
C GLU A 131 -40.81 -19.32 14.18
N THR A 132 -41.99 -18.84 14.59
CA THR A 132 -43.20 -19.67 14.71
C THR A 132 -43.72 -20.11 13.35
N ARG A 133 -43.38 -19.35 12.29
CA ARG A 133 -43.72 -19.69 10.90
C ARG A 133 -42.84 -20.79 10.30
N ILE A 134 -41.72 -21.14 10.95
CA ILE A 134 -40.85 -22.21 10.47
C ILE A 134 -41.58 -23.56 10.54
N THR A 135 -41.80 -24.18 9.39
CA THR A 135 -42.55 -25.43 9.23
C THR A 135 -41.69 -26.66 9.48
N ASP A 136 -42.33 -27.82 9.76
CA ASP A 136 -41.63 -29.11 9.87
C ASP A 136 -40.90 -29.49 8.57
N ALA A 137 -41.40 -29.05 7.41
CA ALA A 137 -40.72 -29.22 6.13
C ALA A 137 -39.37 -28.50 6.09
N THR A 138 -39.31 -27.29 6.67
CA THR A 138 -38.09 -26.50 6.78
C THR A 138 -37.12 -27.14 7.77
N LEU A 139 -37.60 -27.56 8.95
CA LEU A 139 -36.77 -28.28 9.92
C LEU A 139 -36.17 -29.57 9.32
N ALA A 140 -36.98 -30.35 8.60
CA ALA A 140 -36.51 -31.56 7.91
C ALA A 140 -35.48 -31.25 6.81
N TYR A 141 -35.59 -30.10 6.15
CA TYR A 141 -34.59 -29.64 5.19
C TYR A 141 -33.28 -29.24 5.86
N LEU A 142 -33.33 -28.45 6.95
CA LEU A 142 -32.14 -28.08 7.71
C LEU A 142 -31.42 -29.32 8.26
N ALA A 143 -32.16 -30.30 8.76
CA ALA A 143 -31.59 -31.59 9.18
C ALA A 143 -30.88 -32.32 8.02
N ARG A 144 -31.48 -32.37 6.82
CA ARG A 144 -30.83 -32.94 5.62
C ARG A 144 -29.57 -32.19 5.18
N CYS A 145 -29.52 -30.88 5.42
CA CYS A 145 -28.32 -30.05 5.23
C CYS A 145 -27.24 -30.30 6.31
N GLY A 146 -27.48 -31.24 7.23
CA GLY A 146 -26.60 -31.66 8.32
C GLY A 146 -26.63 -30.71 9.51
N LEU A 147 -27.76 -30.04 9.76
CA LEU A 147 -28.08 -29.39 11.03
C LEU A 147 -29.02 -30.30 11.82
N ASP A 148 -28.50 -31.41 12.36
CA ASP A 148 -29.29 -32.43 13.07
C ASP A 148 -28.74 -32.71 14.48
N ALA A 149 -29.40 -33.61 15.22
CA ALA A 149 -29.00 -33.98 16.58
C ALA A 149 -27.60 -34.63 16.69
N SER A 150 -26.99 -35.04 15.57
CA SER A 150 -25.62 -35.58 15.53
C SER A 150 -24.56 -34.52 15.20
N THR A 151 -24.97 -33.26 14.98
CA THR A 151 -24.08 -32.18 14.57
C THR A 151 -24.07 -31.05 15.58
N LEU A 152 -22.89 -30.74 16.13
CA LEU A 152 -22.69 -29.54 16.93
C LEU A 152 -22.54 -28.32 16.02
N VAL A 153 -23.37 -27.29 16.21
CA VAL A 153 -23.29 -26.03 15.45
C VAL A 153 -22.50 -25.00 16.24
N VAL A 154 -21.38 -24.53 15.72
CA VAL A 154 -20.62 -23.39 16.28
C VAL A 154 -20.91 -22.15 15.44
N GLY A 155 -21.81 -21.31 15.92
CA GLY A 155 -22.34 -20.15 15.22
C GLY A 155 -21.69 -18.83 15.64
N TYR A 156 -21.56 -17.90 14.70
CA TYR A 156 -21.22 -16.51 14.96
C TYR A 156 -22.47 -15.62 14.90
N GLU A 157 -22.74 -14.92 16.00
CA GLU A 157 -23.84 -13.99 16.21
C GLU A 157 -25.21 -14.55 15.79
N MET A 158 -25.54 -15.77 16.24
CA MET A 158 -26.83 -16.39 15.89
C MET A 158 -28.01 -15.62 16.49
N SER A 159 -29.06 -15.44 15.69
CA SER A 159 -30.32 -14.86 16.12
C SER A 159 -31.08 -15.80 17.07
N ALA A 160 -32.02 -15.23 17.84
CA ALA A 160 -32.90 -16.04 18.68
C ALA A 160 -33.73 -17.02 17.84
N GLN A 161 -34.15 -16.60 16.65
CA GLN A 161 -34.94 -17.40 15.72
C GLN A 161 -34.15 -18.59 15.16
N THR A 162 -32.89 -18.37 14.80
CA THR A 162 -32.00 -19.44 14.36
C THR A 162 -31.75 -20.44 15.48
N ARG A 163 -31.49 -19.99 16.70
CA ARG A 163 -31.31 -20.88 17.87
C ARG A 163 -32.58 -21.69 18.16
N ALA A 164 -33.75 -21.05 18.11
CA ALA A 164 -35.04 -21.73 18.27
C ALA A 164 -35.28 -22.80 17.19
N ALA A 165 -34.88 -22.55 15.94
CA ALA A 165 -34.95 -23.54 14.87
C ALA A 165 -34.02 -24.73 15.16
N LEU A 166 -32.79 -24.49 15.61
CA LEU A 166 -31.84 -25.55 16.00
C LEU A 166 -32.34 -26.37 17.19
N ASP A 167 -32.93 -25.71 18.21
CA ASP A 167 -33.53 -26.36 19.38
C ASP A 167 -34.69 -27.28 18.97
N ARG A 168 -35.54 -26.84 18.02
CA ARG A 168 -36.63 -27.66 17.46
C ARG A 168 -36.12 -28.86 16.67
N ILE A 169 -34.96 -28.76 16.04
CA ILE A 169 -34.31 -29.90 15.34
C ILE A 169 -33.61 -30.83 16.35
N GLY A 170 -33.25 -30.32 17.53
CA GLY A 170 -32.46 -31.04 18.53
C GLY A 170 -30.95 -30.98 18.26
N ALA A 171 -30.49 -30.05 17.41
CA ALA A 171 -29.07 -29.86 17.13
C ALA A 171 -28.42 -29.02 18.25
N PRO A 172 -27.42 -29.54 18.99
CA PRO A 172 -26.73 -28.75 20.00
C PRO A 172 -25.92 -27.62 19.33
N TRP A 173 -25.81 -26.48 20.00
CA TRP A 173 -25.13 -25.32 19.43
C TRP A 173 -24.30 -24.58 20.47
N VAL A 174 -23.24 -23.93 19.99
CA VAL A 174 -22.42 -22.92 20.68
C VAL A 174 -22.54 -21.64 19.87
N ASP A 175 -23.00 -20.57 20.51
CA ASP A 175 -23.11 -19.25 19.91
C ASP A 175 -21.99 -18.35 20.40
N VAL A 176 -21.30 -17.74 19.45
CA VAL A 176 -20.16 -16.86 19.65
C VAL A 176 -20.57 -15.45 19.24
N TRP A 177 -20.63 -14.54 20.19
CA TRP A 177 -20.97 -13.14 19.97
C TRP A 177 -19.77 -12.25 20.17
N LEU A 178 -19.66 -11.21 19.38
CA LEU A 178 -18.66 -10.19 19.62
C LEU A 178 -18.99 -9.42 20.90
N HIS A 179 -18.06 -9.41 21.86
CA HIS A 179 -18.31 -8.82 23.18
C HIS A 179 -18.38 -7.28 23.11
N PRO A 180 -19.20 -6.62 23.94
CA PRO A 180 -19.34 -5.16 23.93
C PRO A 180 -18.06 -4.41 24.36
N ILE A 181 -17.30 -4.97 25.31
CA ILE A 181 -16.06 -4.35 25.80
C ILE A 181 -14.97 -4.39 24.73
N ARG A 182 -14.53 -3.22 24.25
CA ARG A 182 -13.51 -3.10 23.19
C ARG A 182 -12.15 -2.63 23.68
N PHE A 183 -12.09 -2.20 24.94
CA PHE A 183 -10.92 -1.57 25.54
C PHE A 183 -9.96 -2.54 26.27
N TYR A 184 -10.22 -3.84 26.21
CA TYR A 184 -9.37 -4.88 26.78
C TYR A 184 -8.08 -5.09 25.96
N ASP A 185 -7.14 -5.92 26.44
CA ASP A 185 -5.86 -6.20 25.76
C ASP A 185 -6.01 -6.85 24.37
N ASP A 186 -7.17 -7.43 24.08
CA ASP A 186 -7.56 -7.93 22.76
C ASP A 186 -9.10 -7.98 22.63
N VAL A 187 -9.60 -8.47 21.49
CA VAL A 187 -11.04 -8.64 21.23
C VAL A 187 -11.59 -9.78 22.09
N LEU A 188 -12.57 -9.44 22.93
CA LEU A 188 -13.38 -10.41 23.69
C LEU A 188 -14.53 -10.95 22.84
N PHE A 189 -14.89 -12.20 23.09
CA PHE A 189 -16.09 -12.84 22.55
C PHE A 189 -16.92 -13.44 23.69
N GLY A 190 -18.24 -13.36 23.54
CA GLY A 190 -19.22 -14.06 24.35
C GLY A 190 -19.44 -15.47 23.85
N PHE A 191 -19.40 -16.47 24.73
CA PHE A 191 -19.74 -17.86 24.42
C PHE A 191 -20.97 -18.32 25.20
N ARG A 192 -21.94 -18.89 24.50
CA ARG A 192 -23.12 -19.53 25.08
C ARG A 192 -23.38 -20.87 24.41
N ALA A 193 -23.83 -21.88 25.14
CA ALA A 193 -24.19 -23.17 24.56
C ALA A 193 -25.63 -23.55 24.91
N SER A 194 -26.28 -24.36 24.04
CA SER A 194 -27.57 -24.97 24.37
C SER A 194 -27.45 -26.13 25.35
N HIS A 195 -26.31 -26.82 25.36
CA HIS A 195 -26.04 -27.91 26.30
C HIS A 195 -25.61 -27.34 27.66
N PRO A 196 -26.38 -27.56 28.76
CA PRO A 196 -26.13 -26.90 30.04
C PRO A 196 -24.73 -27.15 30.62
N GLU A 197 -24.21 -28.38 30.51
CA GLU A 197 -22.89 -28.72 31.05
C GLU A 197 -21.74 -28.14 30.20
N VAL A 198 -21.93 -28.01 28.87
CA VAL A 198 -20.94 -27.32 28.00
C VAL A 198 -20.92 -25.84 28.34
N HIS A 199 -22.11 -25.26 28.54
CA HIS A 199 -22.22 -23.87 28.95
C HIS A 199 -21.51 -23.63 30.28
N ALA A 200 -21.77 -24.46 31.30
CA ALA A 200 -21.09 -24.38 32.59
C ALA A 200 -19.56 -24.52 32.49
N ALA A 201 -19.06 -25.35 31.56
CA ALA A 201 -17.63 -25.54 31.36
C ALA A 201 -16.89 -24.26 30.87
N PHE A 202 -17.60 -23.32 30.23
CA PHE A 202 -17.01 -22.02 29.85
C PHE A 202 -16.62 -21.15 31.06
N ALA A 203 -17.18 -21.40 32.25
CA ALA A 203 -16.84 -20.66 33.47
C ALA A 203 -15.34 -20.75 33.81
N ALA A 204 -14.66 -21.84 33.45
CA ALA A 204 -13.22 -22.01 33.66
C ALA A 204 -12.34 -21.03 32.85
N PHE A 205 -12.91 -20.41 31.81
CA PHE A 205 -12.22 -19.49 30.90
C PHE A 205 -12.82 -18.08 30.93
N HIS A 206 -13.79 -17.85 31.82
CA HIS A 206 -14.50 -16.59 31.91
C HIS A 206 -13.60 -15.48 32.47
N VAL A 207 -13.55 -14.34 31.78
CA VAL A 207 -12.86 -13.14 32.26
C VAL A 207 -13.69 -12.48 33.36
N PRO A 208 -13.17 -12.35 34.60
CA PRO A 208 -13.92 -11.74 35.70
C PRO A 208 -14.24 -10.27 35.43
N GLU A 209 -15.44 -9.85 35.82
CA GLU A 209 -15.95 -8.49 35.59
C GLU A 209 -15.07 -7.39 36.23
N ASP A 210 -14.48 -7.65 37.40
CA ASP A 210 -13.56 -6.71 38.08
C ASP A 210 -12.37 -6.29 37.20
N GLN A 211 -11.99 -7.13 36.21
CA GLN A 211 -10.94 -6.75 35.26
C GLN A 211 -11.39 -5.63 34.33
N PHE A 212 -12.68 -5.56 33.97
CA PHE A 212 -13.20 -4.49 33.14
C PHE A 212 -13.14 -3.14 33.86
N PHE A 213 -13.47 -3.10 35.17
CA PHE A 213 -13.27 -1.93 36.01
C PHE A 213 -11.79 -1.50 36.07
N LEU A 214 -10.88 -2.45 36.29
CA LEU A 214 -9.44 -2.17 36.32
C LEU A 214 -8.94 -1.53 35.00
N TYR A 215 -9.39 -2.03 33.85
CA TYR A 215 -9.02 -1.47 32.55
C TYR A 215 -9.67 -0.10 32.30
N ALA A 216 -10.91 0.10 32.73
CA ALA A 216 -11.57 1.40 32.66
C ALA A 216 -10.85 2.44 33.53
N ASP A 217 -10.46 2.08 34.76
CA ASP A 217 -9.66 2.90 35.66
C ASP A 217 -8.31 3.25 35.03
N ARG A 218 -7.63 2.27 34.43
CA ARG A 218 -6.39 2.52 33.68
C ARG A 218 -6.60 3.58 32.60
N ILE A 219 -7.67 3.49 31.82
CA ILE A 219 -7.98 4.45 30.75
C ILE A 219 -8.31 5.83 31.34
N ARG A 220 -9.10 5.88 32.41
CA ARG A 220 -9.40 7.11 33.13
C ARG A 220 -8.12 7.78 33.63
N ILE A 221 -7.20 7.03 34.25
CA ILE A 221 -5.89 7.53 34.67
C ILE A 221 -5.06 8.00 33.48
N GLN A 222 -5.13 7.29 32.35
CA GLN A 222 -4.39 7.65 31.15
C GLN A 222 -4.80 9.02 30.59
N THR A 223 -6.06 9.45 30.74
CA THR A 223 -6.49 10.75 30.21
C THR A 223 -5.85 11.94 30.94
N TYR A 224 -5.47 11.81 32.22
CA TYR A 224 -4.86 12.90 33.00
C TYR A 224 -3.40 12.65 33.44
N LYS A 225 -2.93 11.39 33.49
CA LYS A 225 -1.52 11.04 33.79
C LYS A 225 -0.78 10.33 32.66
N GLY A 226 -1.50 9.74 31.71
CA GLY A 226 -0.92 8.87 30.68
C GLY A 226 -0.12 9.61 29.60
N TRP A 227 0.31 8.83 28.62
CA TRP A 227 1.12 9.29 27.48
C TRP A 227 0.42 10.35 26.61
N LYS A 228 -0.92 10.31 26.54
CA LYS A 228 -1.77 11.23 25.78
C LYS A 228 -2.78 11.87 26.72
N LYS A 229 -2.35 12.92 27.40
CA LYS A 229 -3.16 13.67 28.36
C LYS A 229 -4.23 14.49 27.62
N ALA A 230 -5.45 13.98 27.59
CA ALA A 230 -6.49 14.51 26.71
C ALA A 230 -7.89 14.32 27.33
N GLU A 231 -8.13 15.00 28.44
CA GLU A 231 -9.45 15.07 29.07
C GLU A 231 -10.48 15.76 28.14
N ALA A 232 -11.70 15.22 28.09
CA ALA A 232 -12.78 15.83 27.32
C ALA A 232 -13.30 17.07 28.06
N ARG A 233 -13.12 18.24 27.44
CA ARG A 233 -13.65 19.52 27.94
C ARG A 233 -15.10 19.67 27.50
N ILE A 234 -16.01 19.37 28.42
CA ILE A 234 -17.46 19.40 28.24
C ILE A 234 -18.09 20.16 29.41
N GLU A 235 -19.34 20.60 29.28
CA GLU A 235 -20.02 21.28 30.38
C GLU A 235 -20.29 20.31 31.54
N PRO A 236 -20.10 20.72 32.81
CA PRO A 236 -20.47 19.90 33.96
C PRO A 236 -21.95 19.48 33.90
N GLY A 237 -22.20 18.17 33.89
CA GLY A 237 -23.54 17.60 33.73
C GLY A 237 -23.97 17.38 32.28
N ALA A 238 -23.05 17.50 31.32
CA ALA A 238 -23.30 17.17 29.91
C ALA A 238 -23.78 15.72 29.75
N ALA A 239 -24.57 15.48 28.71
CA ALA A 239 -24.99 14.15 28.30
C ALA A 239 -24.46 13.81 26.90
N VAL A 240 -24.29 12.53 26.62
CA VAL A 240 -23.96 12.04 25.27
C VAL A 240 -25.03 11.07 24.78
N PHE A 241 -25.52 11.29 23.57
CA PHE A 241 -26.29 10.30 22.82
C PHE A 241 -25.39 9.59 21.82
N VAL A 242 -25.26 8.26 21.92
CA VAL A 242 -24.43 7.46 21.02
C VAL A 242 -25.26 6.94 19.84
N GLY A 243 -24.83 7.26 18.62
CA GLY A 243 -25.45 6.80 17.38
C GLY A 243 -25.05 5.36 17.03
N GLN A 244 -25.87 4.72 16.18
CA GLN A 244 -25.68 3.36 15.67
C GLN A 244 -25.82 3.32 14.15
N ARG A 245 -25.46 2.18 13.55
CA ARG A 245 -25.64 1.93 12.12
C ARG A 245 -27.13 1.85 11.78
N MET A 246 -27.49 2.28 10.57
CA MET A 246 -28.88 2.23 10.11
C MET A 246 -29.41 0.80 9.89
N GLU A 247 -28.52 -0.15 9.64
CA GLU A 247 -28.82 -1.58 9.50
C GLU A 247 -27.91 -2.41 10.41
N ASP A 248 -28.43 -2.83 11.56
CA ASP A 248 -27.69 -3.60 12.56
C ASP A 248 -28.63 -4.50 13.38
N LYS A 249 -28.20 -5.72 13.75
CA LYS A 249 -29.00 -6.63 14.58
C LYS A 249 -29.36 -5.99 15.93
N SER A 250 -28.52 -5.10 16.44
CA SER A 250 -28.74 -4.40 17.71
C SER A 250 -29.88 -3.41 17.72
N VAL A 251 -30.28 -2.89 16.57
CA VAL A 251 -31.40 -1.94 16.48
C VAL A 251 -32.65 -2.56 15.87
N CYS A 252 -32.64 -3.86 15.55
CA CYS A 252 -33.78 -4.55 14.97
C CYS A 252 -34.83 -4.87 16.05
N ARG A 253 -36.04 -4.31 15.91
CA ARG A 253 -37.23 -4.66 16.69
C ARG A 253 -38.32 -5.15 15.76
N ASP A 254 -38.65 -6.44 15.83
CA ASP A 254 -39.76 -7.07 15.08
C ASP A 254 -39.75 -6.73 13.58
N GLY A 255 -38.56 -6.80 12.97
CA GLY A 255 -38.34 -6.51 11.55
C GLY A 255 -38.18 -5.04 11.18
N ARG A 256 -38.32 -4.11 12.14
CA ARG A 256 -38.01 -2.68 11.95
C ARG A 256 -36.64 -2.34 12.51
N MET A 257 -35.78 -1.73 11.69
CA MET A 257 -34.52 -1.14 12.14
C MET A 257 -34.81 0.20 12.81
N LEU A 258 -34.58 0.27 14.12
CA LEU A 258 -34.77 1.48 14.92
C LEU A 258 -33.62 2.46 14.69
N ASN A 259 -33.92 3.75 14.68
CA ASN A 259 -32.93 4.82 14.69
C ASN A 259 -33.38 5.94 15.65
N LEU A 260 -32.59 7.02 15.75
CA LEU A 260 -32.87 8.11 16.69
C LEU A 260 -34.27 8.72 16.49
N LEU A 261 -34.78 8.74 15.26
CA LEU A 261 -36.07 9.35 14.92
C LEU A 261 -37.27 8.56 15.46
N ASP A 262 -37.05 7.33 15.92
CA ASP A 262 -38.05 6.55 16.64
C ASP A 262 -38.18 6.95 18.11
N PHE A 263 -37.22 7.74 18.62
CA PHE A 263 -37.10 8.16 20.01
C PHE A 263 -36.90 9.68 20.13
N ARG A 264 -37.64 10.43 19.31
CA ARG A 264 -37.53 11.89 19.24
C ARG A 264 -37.84 12.53 20.59
N GLU A 265 -38.85 12.04 21.28
CA GLU A 265 -39.30 12.62 22.54
C GLU A 265 -38.26 12.47 23.64
N GLU A 266 -37.64 11.29 23.72
CA GLU A 266 -36.60 10.96 24.70
C GLU A 266 -35.33 11.78 24.44
N PHE A 267 -34.90 11.89 23.18
CA PHE A 267 -33.78 12.75 22.80
C PHE A 267 -34.06 14.22 23.09
N SER A 268 -35.24 14.73 22.72
CA SER A 268 -35.65 16.10 23.01
C SER A 268 -35.75 16.36 24.52
N ALA A 269 -36.21 15.38 25.31
CA ALA A 269 -36.26 15.48 26.76
C ALA A 269 -34.86 15.55 27.36
N LEU A 270 -33.93 14.71 26.88
CA LEU A 270 -32.52 14.76 27.27
C LEU A 270 -31.92 16.14 26.93
N ALA A 271 -32.12 16.62 25.70
CA ALA A 271 -31.63 17.92 25.23
C ALA A 271 -32.14 19.10 26.07
N ARG A 272 -33.40 19.04 26.55
CA ARG A 272 -33.96 20.09 27.41
C ARG A 272 -33.31 20.14 28.79
N ARG A 273 -33.12 18.97 29.42
CA ARG A 273 -32.68 18.85 30.82
C ARG A 273 -31.17 18.92 31.02
N THR A 274 -30.38 18.58 30.00
CA THR A 274 -28.92 18.68 30.08
C THR A 274 -28.44 20.10 29.74
N PRO A 275 -27.34 20.58 30.32
CA PRO A 275 -26.68 21.82 29.90
C PRO A 275 -26.12 21.72 28.47
N GLN A 276 -25.53 20.58 28.11
CA GLN A 276 -24.96 20.28 26.79
C GLN A 276 -25.27 18.83 26.38
N LEU A 277 -25.78 18.61 25.17
CA LEU A 277 -26.02 17.28 24.60
C LEU A 277 -25.06 17.01 23.43
N LEU A 278 -24.23 15.99 23.58
CA LEU A 278 -23.32 15.55 22.52
C LEU A 278 -23.92 14.39 21.74
N TYR A 279 -24.03 14.49 20.42
CA TYR A 279 -24.39 13.37 19.55
C TYR A 279 -23.12 12.71 19.00
N GLN A 280 -22.80 11.51 19.48
CA GLN A 280 -21.65 10.72 19.03
C GLN A 280 -22.05 9.83 17.86
N ARG A 281 -21.88 10.34 16.63
CA ARG A 281 -22.15 9.58 15.39
C ARG A 281 -21.30 8.30 15.32
N HIS A 282 -21.89 7.22 14.78
CA HIS A 282 -21.20 5.95 14.62
C HIS A 282 -20.04 6.05 13.59
N PRO A 283 -18.82 5.55 13.87
CA PRO A 283 -17.63 5.78 13.02
C PRO A 283 -17.74 5.26 11.57
N PHE A 284 -18.53 4.21 11.36
CA PHE A 284 -18.74 3.60 10.05
C PHE A 284 -19.96 4.15 9.30
N GLU A 285 -20.80 4.95 9.96
CA GLU A 285 -21.95 5.56 9.30
C GLU A 285 -21.51 6.84 8.58
N ARG A 286 -21.64 6.83 7.24
CA ARG A 286 -21.17 7.93 6.40
C ARG A 286 -22.31 8.67 5.69
N THR A 287 -23.39 7.96 5.37
CA THR A 287 -24.54 8.45 4.60
C THR A 287 -25.77 7.62 4.98
N GLY A 288 -26.98 8.15 4.84
CA GLY A 288 -28.25 7.47 5.15
C GLY A 288 -28.83 7.83 6.52
N ASP A 289 -28.13 8.65 7.31
CA ASP A 289 -28.57 9.21 8.60
C ASP A 289 -28.83 10.73 8.53
N GLU A 290 -29.02 11.31 7.34
CA GLU A 290 -29.18 12.76 7.15
C GLU A 290 -30.36 13.30 7.96
N ALA A 291 -31.50 12.62 7.93
CA ALA A 291 -32.68 13.02 8.71
C ALA A 291 -32.45 12.95 10.24
N VAL A 292 -31.56 12.06 10.70
CA VAL A 292 -31.12 11.99 12.10
C VAL A 292 -30.28 13.21 12.44
N LEU A 293 -29.31 13.56 11.59
CA LEU A 293 -28.45 14.72 11.79
C LEU A 293 -29.23 16.03 11.77
N ASP A 294 -30.22 16.17 10.88
CA ASP A 294 -31.11 17.33 10.83
C ASP A 294 -31.94 17.47 12.11
N PHE A 295 -32.44 16.35 12.64
CA PHE A 295 -33.17 16.33 13.92
C PHE A 295 -32.28 16.66 15.12
N VAL A 296 -31.02 16.20 15.12
CA VAL A 296 -30.05 16.60 16.15
C VAL A 296 -29.79 18.11 16.06
N ALA A 297 -29.53 18.62 14.86
CA ALA A 297 -29.25 20.04 14.61
C ALA A 297 -30.43 20.96 14.96
N SER A 298 -31.67 20.44 14.97
CA SER A 298 -32.85 21.21 15.38
C SER A 298 -32.91 21.51 16.89
N HIS A 299 -31.99 20.97 17.70
CA HIS A 299 -31.92 21.20 19.14
C HIS A 299 -30.75 22.11 19.49
N PRO A 300 -30.98 23.33 20.02
CA PRO A 300 -29.91 24.32 20.24
C PRO A 300 -28.79 23.88 21.19
N LYS A 301 -29.09 22.97 22.12
CA LYS A 301 -28.12 22.41 23.08
C LYS A 301 -27.46 21.12 22.59
N ALA A 302 -27.86 20.61 21.42
CA ALA A 302 -27.31 19.39 20.86
C ALA A 302 -26.25 19.71 19.80
N GLU A 303 -25.11 19.04 19.86
CA GLU A 303 -24.05 19.18 18.87
C GLU A 303 -23.37 17.86 18.53
N LEU A 304 -22.75 17.80 17.35
CA LEU A 304 -22.00 16.62 16.95
C LEU A 304 -20.70 16.51 17.77
N SER A 305 -20.53 15.42 18.51
CA SER A 305 -19.33 15.17 19.31
C SER A 305 -18.09 15.04 18.43
N ARG A 306 -17.02 15.73 18.82
CA ARG A 306 -15.66 15.56 18.24
C ARG A 306 -14.72 14.80 19.18
N HIS A 307 -15.19 14.44 20.37
CA HIS A 307 -14.38 13.78 21.38
C HIS A 307 -14.32 12.26 21.12
N PRO A 308 -13.16 11.62 21.29
CA PRO A 308 -13.09 10.16 21.34
C PRO A 308 -13.97 9.62 22.48
N VAL A 309 -14.67 8.51 22.23
CA VAL A 309 -15.67 7.98 23.18
C VAL A 309 -15.08 7.71 24.57
N TYR A 310 -13.89 7.10 24.66
CA TYR A 310 -13.27 6.80 25.96
C TYR A 310 -12.80 8.05 26.71
N HIS A 311 -12.56 9.16 26.02
CA HIS A 311 -12.25 10.42 26.68
C HIS A 311 -13.51 11.05 27.29
N LEU A 312 -14.67 10.91 26.61
CA LEU A 312 -15.97 11.30 27.17
C LEU A 312 -16.31 10.47 28.39
N LEU A 313 -16.23 9.14 28.28
CA LEU A 313 -16.53 8.23 29.38
C LEU A 313 -15.60 8.46 30.59
N SER A 314 -14.34 8.86 30.35
CA SER A 314 -13.40 9.17 31.42
C SER A 314 -13.59 10.54 32.07
N SER A 315 -14.39 11.45 31.48
CA SER A 315 -14.56 12.81 32.00
C SER A 315 -15.47 12.80 33.23
N PRO A 316 -15.10 13.43 34.35
CA PRO A 316 -15.98 13.55 35.52
C PRO A 316 -17.24 14.36 35.23
N ASP A 317 -17.19 15.26 34.24
CA ASP A 317 -18.27 16.18 33.89
C ASP A 317 -19.38 15.52 33.07
N LEU A 318 -19.13 14.34 32.50
CA LEU A 318 -20.16 13.59 31.76
C LEU A 318 -21.14 12.98 32.76
N GLY A 319 -22.37 13.48 32.75
CA GLY A 319 -23.45 13.10 33.65
C GLY A 319 -24.30 11.92 33.18
N GLU A 320 -24.44 11.71 31.86
CA GLU A 320 -25.28 10.62 31.34
C GLU A 320 -24.87 10.17 29.93
N VAL A 321 -25.01 8.87 29.68
CA VAL A 321 -24.89 8.24 28.36
C VAL A 321 -26.25 7.67 27.95
N MET A 322 -26.79 8.11 26.82
CA MET A 322 -28.01 7.57 26.23
C MET A 322 -27.71 6.94 24.87
N THR A 323 -28.38 5.85 24.54
CA THR A 323 -28.29 5.22 23.22
C THR A 323 -29.50 4.34 22.97
N ILE A 324 -29.71 3.93 21.72
CA ILE A 324 -30.69 2.88 21.42
C ILE A 324 -30.24 1.58 22.07
N SER A 325 -29.12 1.00 21.65
CA SER A 325 -28.61 -0.28 22.16
C SER A 325 -27.09 -0.48 21.97
N SER A 326 -26.32 0.59 21.76
CA SER A 326 -24.89 0.54 21.46
C SER A 326 -24.07 -0.16 22.55
N SER A 327 -22.99 -0.85 22.16
CA SER A 327 -22.04 -1.44 23.11
C SER A 327 -21.40 -0.41 24.05
N VAL A 328 -21.32 0.85 23.62
CA VAL A 328 -20.76 1.94 24.43
C VAL A 328 -21.52 2.12 25.74
N ALA A 329 -22.83 1.88 25.76
CA ALA A 329 -23.62 1.93 26.98
C ALA A 329 -23.20 0.85 27.98
N GLN A 330 -22.83 -0.34 27.50
CA GLN A 330 -22.31 -1.41 28.38
C GLN A 330 -20.90 -1.08 28.86
N GLU A 331 -20.06 -0.48 28.00
CA GLU A 331 -18.73 0.00 28.40
C GLU A 331 -18.80 1.12 29.44
N ALA A 332 -19.76 2.04 29.33
CA ALA A 332 -19.91 3.23 30.18
C ALA A 332 -20.14 2.91 31.67
N VAL A 333 -20.75 1.76 31.98
CA VAL A 333 -20.96 1.30 33.36
C VAL A 333 -19.61 1.17 34.10
N TYR A 334 -18.58 0.64 33.43
CA TYR A 334 -17.24 0.47 34.01
C TYR A 334 -16.50 1.80 34.20
N PHE A 335 -17.01 2.89 33.64
CA PHE A 335 -16.51 4.25 33.86
C PHE A 335 -17.33 5.03 34.90
N ASP A 336 -18.25 4.37 35.62
CA ASP A 336 -19.17 4.96 36.60
C ASP A 336 -20.14 5.98 35.98
N LYS A 337 -20.56 5.73 34.73
CA LYS A 337 -21.49 6.61 34.01
C LYS A 337 -22.92 6.08 34.07
N PRO A 338 -23.90 6.95 34.44
CA PRO A 338 -25.32 6.62 34.29
C PRO A 338 -25.66 6.34 32.81
N VAL A 339 -26.41 5.27 32.57
CA VAL A 339 -26.74 4.80 31.23
C VAL A 339 -28.24 4.69 31.05
N THR A 340 -28.75 5.26 29.96
CA THR A 340 -30.13 5.09 29.50
C THR A 340 -30.15 4.34 28.16
N LEU A 341 -30.74 3.16 28.15
CA LEU A 341 -30.95 2.34 26.95
C LEU A 341 -32.40 2.49 26.48
N LEU A 342 -32.59 2.95 25.25
CA LEU A 342 -33.92 3.11 24.64
C LEU A 342 -34.41 1.80 24.00
N HIS A 343 -33.50 0.87 23.76
CA HIS A 343 -33.75 -0.48 23.32
C HIS A 343 -32.83 -1.47 24.05
N ARG A 344 -33.30 -2.70 24.23
CA ARG A 344 -32.54 -3.73 24.92
C ARG A 344 -31.25 -4.08 24.15
N PRO A 345 -30.14 -4.41 24.84
CA PRO A 345 -28.99 -5.03 24.20
C PRO A 345 -29.38 -6.38 23.58
N VAL A 346 -28.73 -6.77 22.47
CA VAL A 346 -28.97 -8.09 21.84
C VAL A 346 -28.49 -9.23 22.73
N VAL A 347 -27.40 -8.97 23.45
CA VAL A 347 -26.71 -9.90 24.33
C VAL A 347 -26.39 -9.21 25.64
N ALA A 348 -26.55 -9.95 26.73
CA ALA A 348 -26.25 -9.51 28.08
C ALA A 348 -25.08 -10.34 28.65
N PHE A 349 -24.27 -9.70 29.50
CA PHE A 349 -23.02 -10.23 30.06
C PHE A 349 -22.92 -10.06 31.59
N SER A 350 -24.01 -9.74 32.28
CA SER A 350 -23.99 -9.26 33.67
C SER A 350 -23.76 -10.34 34.71
N ASP A 351 -24.28 -11.56 34.50
CA ASP A 351 -24.03 -12.71 35.37
C ASP A 351 -23.85 -13.96 34.50
N PRO A 352 -22.63 -14.46 34.30
CA PRO A 352 -22.40 -15.62 33.43
C PRO A 352 -23.13 -16.89 33.90
N MET A 353 -23.57 -16.94 35.16
CA MET A 353 -24.30 -18.08 35.71
C MET A 353 -25.82 -17.96 35.56
N ALA A 354 -26.36 -16.80 35.17
CA ALA A 354 -27.79 -16.61 35.00
C ALA A 354 -28.30 -17.16 33.65
N PRO A 355 -29.54 -17.70 33.59
CA PRO A 355 -30.08 -18.30 32.37
C PRO A 355 -30.05 -17.34 31.17
N GLY A 356 -29.42 -17.78 30.09
CA GLY A 356 -29.38 -17.06 28.82
C GLY A 356 -28.22 -16.09 28.62
N GLN A 357 -27.29 -16.03 29.58
CA GLN A 357 -26.13 -15.15 29.57
C GLN A 357 -24.95 -15.77 28.79
N PHE A 358 -23.97 -14.93 28.43
CA PHE A 358 -22.76 -15.33 27.71
C PHE A 358 -21.55 -15.27 28.64
N HIS A 359 -20.62 -16.21 28.47
CA HIS A 359 -19.30 -16.12 29.11
C HIS A 359 -18.37 -15.26 28.27
N SER A 360 -17.79 -14.23 28.87
CA SER A 360 -16.73 -13.39 28.29
C SER A 360 -15.41 -14.17 28.21
N ILE A 361 -14.89 -14.38 27.01
CA ILE A 361 -13.66 -15.15 26.73
C ILE A 361 -12.78 -14.35 25.76
N CYS A 362 -11.48 -14.23 26.07
CA CYS A 362 -10.55 -13.40 25.29
C CYS A 362 -9.84 -14.18 24.17
N GLN A 363 -9.02 -15.17 24.51
CA GLN A 363 -8.18 -15.87 23.53
C GLN A 363 -8.12 -17.38 23.68
N ASP A 364 -8.57 -17.95 24.80
CA ASP A 364 -8.44 -19.39 25.05
C ASP A 364 -9.05 -20.26 23.93
N PHE A 365 -10.06 -19.76 23.21
CA PHE A 365 -10.70 -20.45 22.08
C PHE A 365 -9.78 -20.76 20.89
N VAL A 366 -8.58 -20.17 20.79
CA VAL A 366 -7.58 -20.57 19.77
C VAL A 366 -6.92 -21.91 20.09
N SER A 367 -7.06 -22.37 21.34
CA SER A 367 -6.38 -23.53 21.89
C SER A 367 -7.23 -24.80 21.80
N PRO A 368 -6.66 -25.95 21.40
CA PRO A 368 -7.34 -27.24 21.51
C PRO A 368 -7.78 -27.56 22.96
N HIS A 369 -7.00 -27.13 23.96
CA HIS A 369 -7.32 -27.32 25.38
C HIS A 369 -8.67 -26.70 25.76
N PHE A 370 -8.99 -25.51 25.26
CA PHE A 370 -10.28 -24.85 25.51
C PHE A 370 -11.44 -25.70 25.01
N TRP A 371 -11.38 -26.11 23.74
CA TRP A 371 -12.46 -26.90 23.14
C TRP A 371 -12.56 -28.30 23.76
N ALA A 372 -11.45 -28.91 24.16
CA ALA A 372 -11.46 -30.21 24.82
C ALA A 372 -12.13 -30.14 26.21
N ALA A 373 -11.85 -29.10 26.98
CA ALA A 373 -12.47 -28.87 28.28
C ALA A 373 -13.96 -28.49 28.14
N ALA A 374 -14.28 -27.56 27.23
CA ALA A 374 -15.64 -27.07 27.04
C ALA A 374 -16.58 -28.15 26.48
N LEU A 375 -16.12 -28.99 25.54
CA LEU A 375 -16.96 -29.97 24.85
C LEU A 375 -16.97 -31.37 25.49
N ALA A 376 -16.14 -31.63 26.52
CA ALA A 376 -16.09 -32.93 27.20
C ALA A 376 -17.46 -33.44 27.68
N PRO A 377 -18.39 -32.59 28.16
CA PRO A 377 -19.72 -33.06 28.57
C PRO A 377 -20.62 -33.53 27.42
N LEU A 378 -20.34 -33.10 26.19
CA LEU A 378 -21.18 -33.36 25.02
C LEU A 378 -20.63 -34.45 24.10
N THR A 379 -19.31 -34.59 24.00
CA THR A 379 -18.66 -35.58 23.14
C THR A 379 -17.33 -36.04 23.70
N ALA A 380 -16.81 -37.17 23.21
CA ALA A 380 -15.49 -37.65 23.57
C ALA A 380 -14.42 -36.64 23.12
N THR A 381 -13.60 -36.18 24.07
CA THR A 381 -12.48 -35.28 23.81
C THR A 381 -11.15 -35.93 24.19
N ARG A 382 -10.07 -35.41 23.62
CA ARG A 382 -8.71 -35.84 23.94
C ARG A 382 -8.36 -35.42 25.37
N ALA A 383 -8.06 -36.41 26.22
CA ALA A 383 -7.76 -36.18 27.65
C ALA A 383 -6.59 -35.20 27.88
N GLU A 384 -5.58 -35.24 27.01
CA GLU A 384 -4.42 -34.33 27.02
C GLU A 384 -4.38 -33.51 25.72
N ALA A 385 -5.35 -32.62 25.53
CA ALA A 385 -5.32 -31.65 24.45
C ALA A 385 -4.25 -30.56 24.72
N PRO A 386 -3.40 -30.22 23.73
CA PRO A 386 -2.33 -29.27 23.95
C PRO A 386 -2.89 -27.87 24.22
N LYS A 387 -2.31 -27.17 25.20
CA LYS A 387 -2.58 -25.75 25.45
C LYS A 387 -1.69 -24.91 24.54
N VAL A 388 -2.29 -24.24 23.56
CA VAL A 388 -1.61 -23.41 22.56
C VAL A 388 -2.08 -21.97 22.71
N GLY A 389 -1.16 -21.01 22.63
CA GLY A 389 -1.45 -19.58 22.68
C GLY A 389 -0.40 -18.79 21.93
N PHE A 390 -0.66 -17.50 21.73
CA PHE A 390 0.33 -16.59 21.16
C PHE A 390 1.48 -16.36 22.15
N LEU A 391 2.70 -16.19 21.65
CA LEU A 391 3.87 -15.88 22.48
C LEU A 391 3.76 -14.49 23.13
N ASP A 392 3.17 -13.55 22.39
CA ASP A 392 2.71 -12.24 22.85
C ASP A 392 1.21 -12.21 22.60
N PRO A 393 0.35 -12.18 23.63
CA PRO A 393 -1.09 -12.26 23.44
C PRO A 393 -1.69 -10.93 22.96
N LYS A 394 -1.05 -9.78 23.19
CA LYS A 394 -1.74 -8.50 22.98
C LYS A 394 -2.09 -8.25 21.50
N ASP A 395 -3.32 -7.79 21.29
CA ASP A 395 -3.88 -7.36 19.99
C ASP A 395 -3.83 -8.41 18.85
N LYS A 396 -3.60 -9.70 19.12
CA LYS A 396 -3.43 -10.69 18.03
C LYS A 396 -4.74 -10.98 17.30
N ILE A 397 -5.83 -11.19 18.03
CA ILE A 397 -7.15 -11.38 17.42
C ILE A 397 -7.62 -10.06 16.78
N ARG A 398 -7.35 -8.92 17.43
CA ARG A 398 -7.61 -7.58 16.90
C ARG A 398 -6.92 -7.34 15.56
N ASP A 399 -5.63 -7.64 15.47
CA ASP A 399 -4.80 -7.54 14.27
C ASP A 399 -5.30 -8.52 13.18
N MET A 400 -5.71 -9.74 13.57
CA MET A 400 -6.28 -10.73 12.64
C MET A 400 -7.60 -10.29 12.00
N LEU A 401 -8.45 -9.57 12.75
CA LEU A 401 -9.81 -9.22 12.32
C LEU A 401 -9.97 -7.75 11.90
N GLY A 402 -8.99 -6.89 12.16
CA GLY A 402 -9.05 -5.45 11.85
C GLY A 402 -9.97 -4.65 12.79
N PHE A 403 -10.12 -5.11 14.03
CA PHE A 403 -11.17 -4.70 14.96
C PHE A 403 -10.70 -3.59 15.93
N TYR A 404 -10.40 -2.39 15.42
CA TYR A 404 -9.75 -1.33 16.21
C TYR A 404 -10.66 -0.22 16.77
N TRP A 405 -11.79 0.14 16.14
CA TRP A 405 -12.69 1.23 16.59
C TRP A 405 -11.98 2.47 17.20
N SER A 406 -12.23 2.75 18.49
CA SER A 406 -11.62 3.85 19.24
C SER A 406 -10.33 3.45 20.00
N TYR A 407 -9.83 2.23 19.81
CA TYR A 407 -8.71 1.66 20.56
C TYR A 407 -7.42 2.47 20.42
N ARG A 408 -7.18 3.05 19.24
CA ARG A 408 -6.06 3.98 19.01
C ARG A 408 -6.00 5.16 19.99
N HIS A 409 -7.11 5.54 20.63
CA HIS A 409 -7.12 6.67 21.55
C HIS A 409 -6.62 6.27 22.95
N ILE A 410 -6.65 4.98 23.27
CA ILE A 410 -6.35 4.43 24.60
C ILE A 410 -5.14 3.48 24.59
N ASP A 411 -4.67 3.06 23.43
CA ASP A 411 -3.45 2.27 23.29
C ASP A 411 -2.30 3.05 22.64
N LYS A 412 -1.11 2.90 23.24
CA LYS A 412 0.10 3.59 22.80
C LYS A 412 0.58 3.14 21.43
N VAL A 413 0.76 1.84 21.30
CA VAL A 413 1.32 1.23 20.10
C VAL A 413 0.39 1.50 18.93
N GLU A 414 -0.92 1.37 19.13
CA GLU A 414 -1.89 1.62 18.07
C GLU A 414 -2.01 3.09 17.68
N ALA A 415 -1.99 4.06 18.61
CA ALA A 415 -1.94 5.46 18.18
C ALA A 415 -0.61 5.84 17.52
N ASP A 416 0.51 5.23 17.89
CA ASP A 416 1.77 5.43 17.19
C ASP A 416 1.70 4.82 15.78
N ARG A 417 1.19 3.59 15.61
CA ARG A 417 0.92 2.96 14.30
C ARG A 417 0.05 3.84 13.42
N PHE A 418 -1.07 4.33 13.98
CA PHE A 418 -2.00 5.20 13.27
C PHE A 418 -1.39 6.58 12.98
N THR A 419 -0.63 7.15 13.92
CA THR A 419 0.05 8.43 13.72
C THR A 419 1.11 8.28 12.65
N LEU A 420 1.94 7.25 12.64
CA LEU A 420 2.89 6.95 11.55
C LEU A 420 2.19 6.76 10.19
N ALA A 421 1.01 6.14 10.19
CA ALA A 421 0.18 6.04 8.98
C ALA A 421 -0.34 7.41 8.51
N ASN A 422 -0.60 8.35 9.43
CA ASN A 422 -1.20 9.66 9.14
C ASN A 422 -0.26 10.87 9.17
N SER A 423 0.92 10.80 9.78
CA SER A 423 1.98 11.79 9.66
C SER A 423 2.68 11.65 8.31
N ARG A 424 2.52 10.51 7.64
CA ARG A 424 2.65 10.34 6.19
C ARG A 424 1.58 11.09 5.37
N LEU A 425 0.47 11.53 5.99
CA LEU A 425 -0.57 12.41 5.42
C LEU A 425 -0.48 13.87 5.94
N ALA A 426 0.40 14.15 6.91
CA ALA A 426 0.56 15.47 7.54
C ALA A 426 2.05 15.83 7.67
N ALA A 427 2.73 16.07 6.54
CA ALA A 427 4.05 16.69 6.57
C ALA A 427 3.94 18.20 6.91
N PRO A 428 4.76 18.74 7.84
CA PRO A 428 4.71 20.14 8.24
C PRO A 428 5.44 21.08 7.26
N ARG A 429 5.07 22.38 7.33
CA ARG A 429 5.67 23.48 6.57
C ARG A 429 7.18 23.62 6.86
N PRO A 430 8.02 23.98 5.86
CA PRO A 430 9.45 24.20 6.07
C PRO A 430 9.68 25.48 6.88
N GLY A 431 10.44 25.39 8.00
CA GLY A 431 11.00 26.57 8.68
C GLY A 431 11.06 26.59 10.21
N ALA A 432 10.63 25.56 10.95
CA ALA A 432 10.83 25.52 12.41
C ALA A 432 12.16 24.86 12.79
N PRO A 433 12.96 25.42 13.72
CA PRO A 433 14.23 24.81 14.14
C PRO A 433 13.99 23.51 14.90
N ALA A 434 14.83 22.50 14.66
CA ALA A 434 14.79 21.21 15.35
C ALA A 434 15.28 21.34 16.81
N PRO A 435 14.62 20.70 17.79
CA PRO A 435 15.22 20.45 19.09
C PRO A 435 16.17 19.23 19.01
N ASP A 436 17.26 19.31 19.77
CA ASP A 436 18.38 18.37 19.78
C ASP A 436 17.95 16.91 19.96
N ALA A 437 18.44 16.02 19.09
CA ALA A 437 18.16 14.59 19.13
C ALA A 437 19.40 13.82 19.62
N GLU A 438 19.26 13.12 20.74
CA GLU A 438 20.15 12.02 21.13
C GLU A 438 20.02 10.82 20.17
N PRO A 439 21.07 9.97 20.06
CA PRO A 439 21.14 8.94 19.03
C PRO A 439 20.17 7.79 19.33
N VAL A 440 19.30 7.47 18.35
CA VAL A 440 18.41 6.30 18.38
C VAL A 440 19.10 5.13 17.68
N GLU A 441 19.18 4.00 18.39
CA GLU A 441 19.76 2.73 17.94
C GLU A 441 19.04 2.12 16.72
N ALA A 442 19.80 1.34 15.96
CA ALA A 442 19.49 0.79 14.65
C ALA A 442 18.22 -0.10 14.62
N ALA A 443 17.42 0.09 13.56
CA ALA A 443 16.15 -0.57 13.32
C ALA A 443 16.31 -2.01 12.82
N GLU A 444 15.68 -2.98 13.49
CA GLU A 444 15.51 -4.34 12.98
C GLU A 444 14.54 -4.39 11.79
N THR A 445 14.93 -5.18 10.79
CA THR A 445 14.32 -5.38 9.48
C THR A 445 12.89 -5.92 9.54
N THR A 446 11.99 -5.26 8.80
CA THR A 446 10.58 -5.65 8.59
C THR A 446 10.50 -6.91 7.70
N PRO A 447 9.54 -7.83 7.92
CA PRO A 447 9.33 -8.95 7.00
C PRO A 447 8.71 -8.49 5.67
N PRO A 448 8.89 -9.27 4.58
CA PRO A 448 8.32 -8.98 3.27
C PRO A 448 6.80 -8.80 3.30
N PRO A 449 6.22 -7.97 2.42
CA PRO A 449 4.78 -7.93 2.22
C PRO A 449 4.25 -9.29 1.72
N PRO A 450 3.00 -9.65 2.03
CA PRO A 450 2.38 -10.88 1.54
C PRO A 450 2.41 -10.94 0.00
N GLU A 451 2.64 -12.13 -0.55
CA GLU A 451 2.67 -12.36 -1.99
C GLU A 451 1.36 -11.88 -2.63
N PRO A 452 1.41 -11.04 -3.68
CA PRO A 452 0.18 -10.60 -4.32
C PRO A 452 -0.49 -11.76 -5.08
N ASP A 453 -1.81 -11.84 -5.00
CA ASP A 453 -2.64 -12.79 -5.75
C ASP A 453 -2.77 -12.34 -7.21
N PHE A 454 -2.03 -13.00 -8.12
CA PHE A 454 -2.00 -12.72 -9.55
C PHE A 454 -2.88 -13.64 -10.39
N THR A 455 -3.86 -14.33 -9.80
CA THR A 455 -4.77 -15.24 -10.53
C THR A 455 -5.52 -14.56 -11.69
N GLY A 456 -5.55 -13.22 -11.74
CA GLY A 456 -6.11 -12.43 -12.85
C GLY A 456 -5.19 -12.19 -14.08
N PHE A 457 -3.93 -12.62 -14.04
CA PHE A 457 -2.92 -12.28 -15.04
C PHE A 457 -3.14 -12.93 -16.43
N ALA A 458 -3.82 -14.08 -16.50
CA ALA A 458 -4.05 -14.80 -17.76
C ALA A 458 -5.13 -14.16 -18.68
N ASN A 459 -5.75 -13.05 -18.29
CA ASN A 459 -6.94 -12.49 -18.94
C ASN A 459 -6.69 -11.38 -19.98
N THR A 460 -5.52 -10.72 -20.02
CA THR A 460 -5.30 -9.53 -20.87
C THR A 460 -5.13 -9.80 -22.36
N LEU A 461 -4.70 -11.00 -22.75
CA LEU A 461 -4.68 -11.40 -24.16
C LEU A 461 -6.00 -12.03 -24.62
N ARG A 462 -6.59 -12.88 -23.76
CA ARG A 462 -7.94 -13.39 -23.99
C ARG A 462 -8.93 -12.23 -24.15
N SER A 463 -8.69 -11.10 -23.47
CA SER A 463 -9.52 -9.90 -23.62
C SER A 463 -9.34 -9.18 -24.96
N ARG A 464 -8.16 -9.14 -25.60
CA ARG A 464 -8.03 -8.46 -26.91
C ARG A 464 -8.75 -9.22 -28.00
N ASP A 465 -8.49 -10.52 -28.12
CA ASP A 465 -9.10 -11.31 -29.20
C ASP A 465 -10.62 -11.44 -28.96
N ALA A 466 -11.06 -11.56 -27.70
CA ALA A 466 -12.49 -11.46 -27.36
C ALA A 466 -13.08 -10.08 -27.66
N MET A 467 -12.34 -9.00 -27.42
CA MET A 467 -12.77 -7.64 -27.77
C MET A 467 -12.95 -7.49 -29.28
N PHE A 468 -11.98 -7.95 -30.08
CA PHE A 468 -12.08 -7.89 -31.53
C PHE A 468 -13.19 -8.78 -32.07
N ALA A 469 -13.37 -9.99 -31.54
CA ALA A 469 -14.49 -10.85 -31.90
C ALA A 469 -15.84 -10.19 -31.59
N ALA A 470 -16.00 -9.60 -30.41
CA ALA A 470 -17.22 -8.87 -30.05
C ALA A 470 -17.49 -7.68 -30.99
N ILE A 471 -16.45 -6.93 -31.37
CA ILE A 471 -16.56 -5.83 -32.36
C ILE A 471 -17.00 -6.36 -33.73
N ASP A 472 -16.45 -7.49 -34.16
CA ASP A 472 -16.73 -8.07 -35.47
C ASP A 472 -18.18 -8.58 -35.57
N GLU A 473 -18.70 -9.15 -34.49
CA GLU A 473 -20.08 -9.68 -34.38
C GLU A 473 -21.16 -8.61 -34.29
N ALA A 474 -20.86 -7.42 -33.74
CA ALA A 474 -21.83 -6.35 -33.57
C ALA A 474 -22.04 -5.52 -34.85
N ASP A 475 -23.25 -5.00 -35.08
CA ASP A 475 -23.54 -4.16 -36.26
C ASP A 475 -23.09 -2.71 -36.06
N MET A 476 -23.17 -2.24 -34.81
CA MET A 476 -22.84 -0.89 -34.40
C MET A 476 -22.04 -0.90 -33.09
N ILE A 477 -21.03 -0.03 -33.01
CA ILE A 477 -20.17 0.09 -31.84
C ILE A 477 -20.46 1.43 -31.15
N SER A 478 -20.76 1.35 -29.86
CA SER A 478 -20.84 2.49 -28.95
C SER A 478 -19.64 2.46 -28.01
N LEU A 479 -18.86 3.54 -27.95
CA LEU A 479 -17.67 3.63 -27.10
C LEU A 479 -17.87 4.72 -26.06
N ASP A 480 -17.58 4.42 -24.80
CA ASP A 480 -17.32 5.48 -23.83
C ASP A 480 -16.03 6.25 -24.17
N VAL A 481 -15.88 7.47 -23.64
CA VAL A 481 -14.79 8.38 -23.97
C VAL A 481 -13.67 8.35 -22.93
N PHE A 482 -13.94 8.75 -21.69
CA PHE A 482 -12.90 8.95 -20.66
C PHE A 482 -12.57 7.65 -19.93
N GLU A 483 -11.28 7.37 -19.72
CA GLU A 483 -10.74 6.09 -19.23
C GLU A 483 -11.02 4.87 -20.14
N THR A 484 -11.71 5.09 -21.27
CA THR A 484 -12.02 4.11 -22.31
C THR A 484 -11.21 4.36 -23.58
N LEU A 485 -11.44 5.49 -24.28
CA LEU A 485 -10.69 5.91 -25.48
C LEU A 485 -9.51 6.79 -25.13
N ILE A 486 -9.72 7.74 -24.23
CA ILE A 486 -8.70 8.67 -23.77
C ILE A 486 -8.53 8.54 -22.27
N GLU A 487 -7.32 8.76 -21.78
CA GLU A 487 -6.97 8.68 -20.35
C GLU A 487 -6.15 9.91 -19.96
N ARG A 488 -6.11 10.22 -18.66
CA ARG A 488 -5.26 11.30 -18.13
C ARG A 488 -3.93 10.75 -17.63
N LEU A 489 -2.88 11.56 -17.69
CA LEU A 489 -1.55 11.22 -17.13
C LEU A 489 -1.49 11.19 -15.57
N VAL A 490 -2.65 11.24 -14.90
CA VAL A 490 -2.80 11.14 -13.44
C VAL A 490 -3.67 9.93 -13.10
N GLU A 491 -3.47 9.31 -11.93
CA GLU A 491 -4.17 8.07 -11.56
C GLU A 491 -5.71 8.23 -11.52
N ARG A 492 -6.21 9.38 -11.06
CA ARG A 492 -7.66 9.68 -11.00
C ARG A 492 -7.95 11.06 -11.57
N PRO A 493 -9.02 11.23 -12.37
CA PRO A 493 -9.35 12.51 -13.00
C PRO A 493 -9.42 13.69 -12.01
N GLY A 494 -10.02 13.49 -10.83
CA GLY A 494 -10.13 14.54 -9.80
C GLY A 494 -8.79 15.01 -9.20
N GLN A 495 -7.67 14.32 -9.46
CA GLN A 495 -6.35 14.78 -9.04
C GLN A 495 -5.82 15.93 -9.90
N LEU A 496 -6.42 16.22 -11.06
CA LEU A 496 -6.10 17.39 -11.88
C LEU A 496 -6.20 18.69 -11.05
N PHE A 497 -7.16 18.76 -10.12
CA PHE A 497 -7.40 19.96 -9.30
C PHE A 497 -6.23 20.32 -8.39
N LEU A 498 -5.33 19.36 -8.10
CA LEU A 498 -4.09 19.63 -7.36
C LEU A 498 -3.16 20.58 -8.14
N PHE A 499 -3.18 20.52 -9.47
CA PHE A 499 -2.36 21.36 -10.34
C PHE A 499 -2.99 22.75 -10.56
N LEU A 500 -4.29 22.88 -10.33
CA LEU A 500 -5.00 24.17 -10.39
C LEU A 500 -4.88 24.98 -9.09
N ALA A 501 -4.69 24.31 -7.95
CA ALA A 501 -4.82 24.95 -6.64
C ALA A 501 -3.84 26.10 -6.40
N ASP A 502 -2.54 25.91 -6.67
CA ASP A 502 -1.54 26.96 -6.42
C ASP A 502 -1.66 28.14 -7.39
N PRO A 503 -1.77 27.93 -8.72
CA PRO A 503 -2.01 29.04 -9.66
C PRO A 503 -3.30 29.81 -9.36
N ALA A 504 -4.38 29.10 -9.00
CA ALA A 504 -5.63 29.73 -8.61
C ALA A 504 -5.46 30.59 -7.35
N ARG A 505 -4.77 30.08 -6.33
CA ARG A 505 -4.51 30.84 -5.10
C ARG A 505 -3.72 32.13 -5.38
N GLU A 506 -2.66 32.05 -6.18
CA GLU A 506 -1.84 33.20 -6.54
C GLU A 506 -2.64 34.24 -7.34
N GLN A 507 -3.35 33.79 -8.38
CA GLN A 507 -4.13 34.67 -9.25
C GLN A 507 -5.31 35.34 -8.52
N LEU A 508 -5.93 34.64 -7.57
CA LEU A 508 -7.07 35.14 -6.82
C LEU A 508 -6.66 35.85 -5.51
N GLY A 509 -5.37 36.03 -5.24
CA GLY A 509 -4.89 36.64 -4.00
C GLY A 509 -5.38 35.91 -2.73
N GLY A 510 -5.66 34.60 -2.82
CA GLY A 510 -6.18 33.80 -1.72
C GLY A 510 -7.68 33.93 -1.44
N GLN A 511 -8.49 34.59 -2.30
CA GLN A 511 -9.95 34.68 -2.14
C GLN A 511 -10.63 33.32 -2.00
N VAL A 512 -10.08 32.28 -2.64
CA VAL A 512 -10.49 30.89 -2.47
C VAL A 512 -9.42 30.14 -1.69
N ALA A 513 -9.67 29.92 -0.39
CA ALA A 513 -8.68 29.35 0.52
C ALA A 513 -8.25 27.91 0.15
N ASN A 514 -9.17 27.11 -0.38
CA ASN A 514 -8.90 25.76 -0.87
C ASN A 514 -9.62 25.49 -2.19
N PHE A 515 -8.99 25.91 -3.28
CA PHE A 515 -9.56 25.81 -4.62
C PHE A 515 -9.85 24.35 -5.04
N ALA A 516 -8.97 23.40 -4.70
CA ALA A 516 -9.20 21.98 -5.01
C ALA A 516 -10.49 21.46 -4.37
N ARG A 517 -10.77 21.83 -3.11
CA ARG A 517 -12.02 21.48 -2.44
C ARG A 517 -13.23 22.19 -3.07
N ALA A 518 -13.13 23.49 -3.31
CA ALA A 518 -14.21 24.26 -3.95
C ALA A 518 -14.58 23.64 -5.31
N ARG A 519 -13.58 23.24 -6.10
CA ARG A 519 -13.81 22.57 -7.39
C ARG A 519 -14.45 21.18 -7.27
N LEU A 520 -14.12 20.42 -6.21
CA LEU A 520 -14.74 19.12 -5.92
C LEU A 520 -16.22 19.26 -5.53
N THR A 521 -16.58 20.29 -4.75
CA THR A 521 -17.95 20.52 -4.26
C THR A 521 -18.81 21.37 -5.20
N ALA A 522 -18.22 22.02 -6.20
CA ALA A 522 -18.91 22.91 -7.14
C ALA A 522 -20.13 22.30 -7.84
N ALA A 523 -20.17 20.98 -8.00
CA ALA A 523 -21.35 20.28 -8.54
C ALA A 523 -22.57 20.45 -7.63
N GLU A 524 -22.38 20.22 -6.34
CA GLU A 524 -23.43 20.28 -5.32
C GLU A 524 -23.92 21.72 -5.16
N GLU A 525 -23.00 22.69 -5.21
CA GLU A 525 -23.32 24.12 -5.17
C GLU A 525 -24.12 24.58 -6.39
N ALA A 526 -23.79 24.10 -7.60
CA ALA A 526 -24.55 24.39 -8.80
C ALA A 526 -25.95 23.73 -8.78
N ILE A 527 -26.04 22.48 -8.29
CA ILE A 527 -27.33 21.78 -8.09
C ILE A 527 -28.21 22.59 -7.13
N ALA A 528 -27.66 23.03 -5.99
CA ALA A 528 -28.40 23.82 -5.01
C ALA A 528 -28.88 25.17 -5.58
N ALA A 529 -28.16 25.73 -6.55
CA ALA A 529 -28.55 26.95 -7.26
C ALA A 529 -29.55 26.72 -8.42
N GLY A 530 -29.83 25.45 -8.78
CA GLY A 530 -30.69 25.11 -9.91
C GLY A 530 -29.99 25.17 -11.28
N ASP A 531 -28.66 25.23 -11.31
CA ASP A 531 -27.87 25.37 -12.54
C ASP A 531 -27.56 23.99 -13.15
N MET A 532 -28.60 23.31 -13.64
CA MET A 532 -28.50 22.00 -14.29
C MET A 532 -29.13 21.99 -15.68
N VAL A 533 -28.53 21.22 -16.58
CA VAL A 533 -29.15 20.81 -17.84
C VAL A 533 -29.70 19.41 -17.62
N GLY A 534 -31.00 19.31 -17.29
CA GLY A 534 -31.63 18.04 -16.93
C GLY A 534 -30.98 17.39 -15.70
N GLU A 535 -30.21 16.31 -15.91
CA GLU A 535 -29.47 15.55 -14.89
C GLU A 535 -27.99 15.95 -14.76
N GLU A 536 -27.48 16.83 -15.63
CA GLU A 536 -26.05 17.14 -15.71
C GLU A 536 -25.73 18.58 -15.27
N VAL A 537 -24.57 18.75 -14.62
CA VAL A 537 -24.02 20.07 -14.28
C VAL A 537 -22.81 20.33 -15.15
N THR A 538 -22.91 21.29 -16.06
CA THR A 538 -21.81 21.65 -16.99
C THR A 538 -20.60 22.20 -16.25
N LEU A 539 -19.43 22.16 -16.89
CA LEU A 539 -18.21 22.72 -16.31
C LEU A 539 -18.36 24.21 -15.99
N ARG A 540 -18.99 24.95 -16.91
CA ARG A 540 -19.25 26.38 -16.76
C ARG A 540 -20.14 26.66 -15.54
N ALA A 541 -21.23 25.92 -15.37
CA ALA A 541 -22.11 26.06 -14.20
C ALA A 541 -21.36 25.81 -12.88
N ARG A 542 -20.45 24.82 -12.85
CA ARG A 542 -19.59 24.56 -11.68
C ARG A 542 -18.68 25.75 -11.36
N TYR A 543 -18.07 26.34 -12.38
CA TYR A 543 -17.19 27.51 -12.22
C TYR A 543 -17.95 28.78 -11.82
N GLU A 544 -19.15 28.98 -12.35
CA GLU A 544 -20.05 30.07 -11.95
C GLU A 544 -20.53 29.91 -10.50
N ALA A 545 -20.79 28.68 -10.04
CA ALA A 545 -21.11 28.39 -8.65
C ALA A 545 -19.95 28.77 -7.70
N ILE A 546 -18.71 28.39 -8.02
CA ILE A 546 -17.51 28.82 -7.28
C ILE A 546 -17.43 30.36 -7.27
N GLY A 547 -17.68 30.99 -8.41
CA GLY A 547 -17.65 32.44 -8.55
C GLY A 547 -18.64 33.14 -7.61
N ARG A 548 -19.88 32.64 -7.53
CA ARG A 548 -20.89 33.16 -6.60
C ARG A 548 -20.52 32.90 -5.14
N ALA A 549 -20.07 31.69 -4.81
CA ALA A 549 -19.73 31.30 -3.44
C ALA A 549 -18.56 32.12 -2.86
N HIS A 550 -17.64 32.57 -3.70
CA HIS A 550 -16.42 33.27 -3.29
C HIS A 550 -16.31 34.72 -3.79
N GLY A 551 -17.36 35.27 -4.40
CA GLY A 551 -17.39 36.65 -4.88
C GLY A 551 -16.36 36.95 -5.98
N LEU A 552 -16.14 35.99 -6.89
CA LEU A 552 -15.20 36.16 -8.00
C LEU A 552 -15.86 36.95 -9.14
N THR A 553 -15.05 37.74 -9.85
CA THR A 553 -15.50 38.42 -11.07
C THR A 553 -15.69 37.43 -12.21
N ARG A 554 -16.47 37.81 -13.22
CA ARG A 554 -16.65 37.01 -14.43
C ARG A 554 -15.30 36.64 -15.08
N ASP A 555 -14.39 37.61 -15.20
CA ASP A 555 -13.07 37.38 -15.79
C ASP A 555 -12.23 36.38 -14.99
N GLN A 556 -12.31 36.41 -13.65
CA GLN A 556 -11.67 35.43 -12.80
C GLN A 556 -12.25 34.02 -13.03
N VAL A 557 -13.57 33.90 -13.11
CA VAL A 557 -14.26 32.63 -13.40
C VAL A 557 -13.85 32.07 -14.76
N GLU A 558 -13.90 32.88 -15.83
CA GLU A 558 -13.48 32.46 -17.18
C GLU A 558 -12.01 32.04 -17.21
N THR A 559 -11.14 32.74 -16.48
CA THR A 559 -9.73 32.37 -16.45
C THR A 559 -9.50 31.02 -15.78
N LEU A 560 -10.18 30.74 -14.66
CA LEU A 560 -10.03 29.46 -13.97
C LEU A 560 -10.59 28.31 -14.81
N LEU A 561 -11.75 28.53 -15.46
CA LEU A 561 -12.32 27.60 -16.43
C LEU A 561 -11.34 27.29 -17.56
N ALA A 562 -10.79 28.32 -18.21
CA ALA A 562 -9.82 28.17 -19.29
C ALA A 562 -8.57 27.41 -18.86
N ARG A 563 -8.10 27.62 -17.61
CA ARG A 563 -6.96 26.88 -17.06
C ARG A 563 -7.24 25.39 -16.86
N GLU A 564 -8.44 25.01 -16.40
CA GLU A 564 -8.79 23.58 -16.30
C GLU A 564 -8.82 22.93 -17.69
N LEU A 565 -9.39 23.61 -18.69
CA LEU A 565 -9.40 23.13 -20.07
C LEU A 565 -7.98 23.00 -20.66
N ASP A 566 -7.07 23.93 -20.35
CA ASP A 566 -5.65 23.81 -20.73
C ASP A 566 -4.98 22.59 -20.09
N TRP A 567 -5.19 22.36 -18.79
CA TRP A 567 -4.68 21.17 -18.12
C TRP A 567 -5.25 19.87 -18.69
N GLU A 568 -6.53 19.85 -19.06
CA GLU A 568 -7.13 18.71 -19.75
C GLU A 568 -6.45 18.43 -21.09
N ARG A 569 -6.23 19.45 -21.94
CA ARG A 569 -5.47 19.29 -23.20
C ARG A 569 -4.08 18.71 -22.98
N ARG A 570 -3.40 19.15 -21.92
CA ARG A 570 -2.03 18.75 -21.61
C ARG A 570 -1.92 17.34 -21.04
N LEU A 571 -2.89 16.91 -20.24
CA LEU A 571 -2.85 15.63 -19.53
C LEU A 571 -3.57 14.49 -20.26
N VAL A 572 -4.44 14.78 -21.21
CA VAL A 572 -5.17 13.75 -21.95
C VAL A 572 -4.26 13.08 -22.98
N ARG A 573 -4.30 11.75 -23.04
CA ARG A 573 -3.61 10.92 -24.03
C ARG A 573 -4.55 9.83 -24.57
N ALA A 574 -4.26 9.37 -25.79
CA ALA A 574 -4.92 8.19 -26.33
C ALA A 574 -4.60 6.97 -25.47
N ARG A 575 -5.65 6.21 -25.15
CA ARG A 575 -5.53 4.95 -24.43
C ARG A 575 -5.30 3.81 -25.44
N PRO A 576 -4.18 3.05 -25.37
CA PRO A 576 -3.82 2.08 -26.41
C PRO A 576 -4.91 1.04 -26.73
N ILE A 577 -5.61 0.52 -25.72
CA ILE A 577 -6.68 -0.46 -25.93
C ILE A 577 -7.93 0.16 -26.57
N GLY A 578 -8.29 1.38 -26.16
CA GLY A 578 -9.38 2.14 -26.79
C GLY A 578 -9.07 2.47 -28.24
N ARG A 579 -7.82 2.86 -28.54
CA ARG A 579 -7.34 3.10 -29.90
C ARG A 579 -7.49 1.86 -30.78
N ALA A 580 -7.04 0.71 -30.29
CA ALA A 580 -7.16 -0.55 -31.02
C ALA A 580 -8.63 -0.96 -31.26
N ALA A 581 -9.53 -0.74 -30.29
CA ALA A 581 -10.95 -1.01 -30.46
C ALA A 581 -11.58 -0.11 -31.54
N PHE A 582 -11.29 1.20 -31.48
CA PHE A 582 -11.75 2.17 -32.47
C PHE A 582 -11.26 1.85 -33.87
N ASP A 583 -9.95 1.61 -34.03
CA ASP A 583 -9.35 1.30 -35.33
C ASP A 583 -9.92 -0.01 -35.90
N ARG A 584 -10.16 -1.04 -35.07
CA ARG A 584 -10.79 -2.30 -35.50
C ARG A 584 -12.20 -2.07 -36.01
N ALA A 585 -13.02 -1.33 -35.27
CA ALA A 585 -14.40 -1.04 -35.66
C ALA A 585 -14.47 -0.27 -36.99
N ARG A 586 -13.59 0.74 -37.16
CA ARG A 586 -13.47 1.51 -38.40
C ARG A 586 -13.00 0.64 -39.57
N ALA A 587 -12.00 -0.21 -39.37
CA ALA A 587 -11.50 -1.12 -40.40
C ALA A 587 -12.55 -2.14 -40.87
N GLN A 588 -13.53 -2.46 -40.03
CA GLN A 588 -14.68 -3.32 -40.38
C GLN A 588 -15.86 -2.54 -40.98
N GLY A 589 -15.72 -1.22 -41.21
CA GLY A 589 -16.79 -0.38 -41.75
C GLY A 589 -18.01 -0.26 -40.83
N LYS A 590 -17.85 -0.52 -39.53
CA LYS A 590 -18.92 -0.40 -38.54
C LYS A 590 -19.29 1.07 -38.33
N ARG A 591 -20.56 1.33 -37.99
CA ARG A 591 -20.96 2.62 -37.43
C ARG A 591 -20.42 2.73 -36.01
N VAL A 592 -19.65 3.78 -35.72
CA VAL A 592 -18.98 4.01 -34.44
C VAL A 592 -19.48 5.31 -33.83
N VAL A 593 -20.16 5.22 -32.70
CA VAL A 593 -20.63 6.39 -31.93
C VAL A 593 -19.97 6.46 -30.57
N LEU A 594 -19.83 7.67 -30.05
CA LEU A 594 -19.21 7.94 -28.77
C LEU A 594 -20.27 8.39 -27.77
N VAL A 595 -20.27 7.85 -26.56
CA VAL A 595 -21.32 8.11 -25.55
C VAL A 595 -20.69 8.32 -24.18
N SER A 596 -20.78 9.54 -23.64
CA SER A 596 -20.08 9.91 -22.41
C SER A 596 -20.95 10.66 -21.41
N ASP A 597 -20.86 10.25 -20.14
CA ASP A 597 -21.34 11.04 -19.01
C ASP A 597 -20.25 12.06 -18.68
N THR A 598 -20.45 13.30 -19.07
CA THR A 598 -19.45 14.35 -18.97
C THR A 598 -20.06 15.71 -18.77
N TYR A 599 -19.38 16.52 -17.95
CA TYR A 599 -19.69 17.93 -17.75
C TYR A 599 -19.03 18.84 -18.81
N PHE A 600 -18.22 18.30 -19.72
CA PHE A 600 -17.58 19.07 -20.78
C PHE A 600 -18.55 19.33 -21.93
N GLU A 601 -18.35 20.45 -22.62
CA GLU A 601 -19.07 20.73 -23.87
C GLU A 601 -18.67 19.73 -24.97
N PRO A 602 -19.59 19.25 -25.83
CA PRO A 602 -19.30 18.28 -26.89
C PRO A 602 -18.15 18.70 -27.81
N ASP A 603 -18.05 19.98 -28.15
CA ASP A 603 -16.98 20.52 -28.99
C ASP A 603 -15.60 20.35 -28.37
N PHE A 604 -15.49 20.53 -27.05
CA PHE A 604 -14.23 20.32 -26.34
C PHE A 604 -13.88 18.84 -26.24
N VAL A 605 -14.87 17.96 -26.02
CA VAL A 605 -14.67 16.51 -26.06
C VAL A 605 -14.18 16.06 -27.44
N ALA A 606 -14.78 16.59 -28.52
CA ALA A 606 -14.36 16.34 -29.89
C ALA A 606 -12.94 16.86 -30.16
N GLU A 607 -12.58 18.04 -29.63
CA GLU A 607 -11.23 18.59 -29.68
C GLU A 607 -10.20 17.63 -29.06
N LEU A 608 -10.45 17.15 -27.83
CA LEU A 608 -9.57 16.21 -27.13
C LEU A 608 -9.39 14.89 -27.90
N LEU A 609 -10.48 14.36 -28.46
CA LEU A 609 -10.45 13.12 -29.26
C LEU A 609 -9.60 13.28 -30.52
N ARG A 610 -9.78 14.37 -31.28
CA ARG A 610 -8.94 14.67 -32.46
C ARG A 610 -7.48 14.87 -32.07
N GLY A 611 -7.22 15.56 -30.95
CA GLY A 611 -5.87 15.70 -30.40
C GLY A 611 -5.21 14.36 -30.06
N CYS A 612 -6.01 13.36 -29.70
CA CYS A 612 -5.57 11.98 -29.47
C CYS A 612 -5.54 11.11 -30.75
N GLY A 613 -5.76 11.71 -31.92
CA GLY A 613 -5.74 11.04 -33.22
C GLY A 613 -6.94 10.13 -33.48
N TYR A 614 -8.07 10.38 -32.81
CA TYR A 614 -9.36 9.79 -33.19
C TYR A 614 -10.02 10.69 -34.24
N ASP A 615 -10.38 10.12 -35.38
CA ASP A 615 -11.10 10.81 -36.44
C ASP A 615 -12.17 9.88 -37.04
N GLY A 616 -13.24 10.46 -37.57
CA GLY A 616 -14.25 9.70 -38.32
C GLY A 616 -15.16 8.82 -37.47
N TRP A 617 -15.44 9.20 -36.22
CA TRP A 617 -16.62 8.71 -35.51
C TRP A 617 -17.90 9.31 -36.15
N ASP A 618 -19.01 8.59 -36.07
CA ASP A 618 -20.25 8.95 -36.75
C ASP A 618 -21.14 9.92 -35.95
N ALA A 619 -21.12 9.82 -34.63
CA ALA A 619 -21.84 10.72 -33.72
C ALA A 619 -21.21 10.74 -32.31
N LEU A 620 -21.39 11.85 -31.59
CA LEU A 620 -20.96 12.05 -30.20
C LEU A 620 -22.18 12.43 -29.36
N TYR A 621 -22.44 11.68 -28.31
CA TYR A 621 -23.55 11.87 -27.38
C TYR A 621 -22.99 12.18 -25.99
N CYS A 622 -23.18 13.41 -25.51
CA CYS A 622 -22.72 13.85 -24.20
C CYS A 622 -23.90 14.15 -23.27
N SER A 623 -23.79 13.77 -21.99
CA SER A 623 -24.81 14.10 -20.99
C SER A 623 -24.98 15.61 -20.80
N SER A 624 -23.92 16.39 -20.96
CA SER A 624 -23.94 17.87 -20.91
C SER A 624 -24.84 18.51 -21.98
N GLU A 625 -24.97 17.89 -23.15
CA GLU A 625 -25.81 18.38 -24.25
C GLU A 625 -27.26 17.90 -24.13
N HIS A 626 -27.44 16.61 -23.82
CA HIS A 626 -28.76 15.99 -23.81
C HIS A 626 -29.48 16.06 -22.46
N GLY A 627 -28.78 16.46 -21.40
CA GLY A 627 -29.29 16.57 -20.04
C GLY A 627 -29.73 15.24 -19.41
N VAL A 628 -29.23 14.11 -19.93
CA VAL A 628 -29.52 12.77 -19.42
C VAL A 628 -28.24 11.94 -19.37
N THR A 629 -28.15 11.04 -18.40
CA THR A 629 -26.92 10.27 -18.14
C THR A 629 -27.05 8.80 -18.52
N LYS A 630 -25.92 8.13 -18.77
CA LYS A 630 -25.81 6.67 -18.83
C LYS A 630 -26.10 6.07 -17.47
N LYS A 631 -25.65 6.72 -16.38
CA LYS A 631 -25.95 6.30 -15.00
C LYS A 631 -27.45 6.08 -14.75
N SER A 632 -28.32 6.94 -15.29
CA SER A 632 -29.78 6.78 -15.19
C SER A 632 -30.38 5.87 -16.28
N GLY A 633 -29.56 5.40 -17.24
CA GLY A 633 -29.96 4.64 -18.42
C GLY A 633 -30.59 5.49 -19.53
N LYS A 634 -30.97 6.74 -19.25
CA LYS A 634 -31.72 7.59 -20.19
C LYS A 634 -30.89 8.03 -21.39
N LEU A 635 -29.57 8.18 -21.26
CA LEU A 635 -28.72 8.48 -22.42
C LEU A 635 -28.66 7.32 -23.42
N PHE A 636 -28.70 6.06 -22.95
CA PHE A 636 -28.81 4.91 -23.85
C PHE A 636 -30.19 4.82 -24.52
N GLN A 637 -31.26 5.19 -23.82
CA GLN A 637 -32.61 5.29 -24.42
C GLN A 637 -32.64 6.38 -25.51
N HIS A 638 -32.01 7.52 -25.25
CA HIS A 638 -31.85 8.58 -26.25
C HIS A 638 -31.07 8.07 -27.47
N LEU A 639 -29.93 7.41 -27.26
CA LEU A 639 -29.13 6.79 -28.31
C LEU A 639 -29.97 5.83 -29.18
N LEU A 640 -30.67 4.88 -28.56
CA LEU A 640 -31.49 3.89 -29.27
C LEU A 640 -32.58 4.53 -30.12
N LYS A 641 -33.24 5.58 -29.57
CA LYS A 641 -34.28 6.32 -30.27
C LYS A 641 -33.71 7.09 -31.47
N THR A 642 -32.57 7.76 -31.29
CA THR A 642 -31.93 8.59 -32.34
C THR A 642 -31.35 7.72 -33.45
N GLU A 643 -30.75 6.58 -33.12
CA GLU A 643 -30.12 5.67 -34.08
C GLU A 643 -31.10 4.69 -34.74
N GLY A 644 -32.31 4.53 -34.18
CA GLY A 644 -33.36 3.67 -34.76
C GLY A 644 -32.97 2.19 -34.84
N ARG A 645 -32.12 1.71 -33.92
CA ARG A 645 -31.59 0.34 -33.91
C ARG A 645 -32.10 -0.49 -32.74
N ARG A 646 -32.08 -1.82 -32.91
CA ARG A 646 -32.40 -2.74 -31.81
C ARG A 646 -31.23 -2.78 -30.82
N PRO A 647 -31.47 -2.87 -29.50
CA PRO A 647 -30.40 -2.94 -28.51
C PRO A 647 -29.35 -4.04 -28.78
N THR A 648 -29.80 -5.20 -29.26
CA THR A 648 -28.94 -6.35 -29.58
C THR A 648 -27.98 -6.13 -30.76
N GLU A 649 -28.19 -5.07 -31.55
CA GLU A 649 -27.32 -4.70 -32.69
C GLU A 649 -26.16 -3.80 -32.26
N ILE A 650 -26.20 -3.27 -31.03
CA ILE A 650 -25.22 -2.33 -30.51
C ILE A 650 -24.37 -3.01 -29.44
N LEU A 651 -23.05 -2.94 -29.60
CA LEU A 651 -22.08 -3.25 -28.55
C LEU A 651 -21.60 -1.95 -27.91
N HIS A 652 -21.91 -1.76 -26.63
CA HIS A 652 -21.33 -0.69 -25.82
C HIS A 652 -20.04 -1.14 -25.11
N MET A 653 -18.98 -0.35 -25.20
CA MET A 653 -17.70 -0.65 -24.55
C MET A 653 -17.29 0.52 -23.65
N GLY A 654 -17.02 0.22 -22.38
CA GLY A 654 -16.64 1.23 -21.39
C GLY A 654 -15.94 0.63 -20.18
N ASP A 655 -15.33 1.48 -19.36
CA ASP A 655 -14.51 1.08 -18.21
C ASP A 655 -15.31 0.91 -16.91
N ASN A 656 -16.47 1.57 -16.79
CA ASN A 656 -17.13 1.74 -15.50
C ASN A 656 -18.38 0.85 -15.35
N PRO A 657 -18.40 -0.08 -14.37
CA PRO A 657 -19.55 -0.94 -14.14
C PRO A 657 -20.86 -0.23 -13.76
N ARG A 658 -20.81 1.01 -13.25
CA ARG A 658 -22.00 1.76 -12.80
C ARG A 658 -22.60 2.65 -13.89
N THR A 659 -21.81 3.12 -14.84
CA THR A 659 -22.28 4.01 -15.91
C THR A 659 -22.36 3.31 -17.25
N ASP A 660 -21.46 2.37 -17.54
CA ASP A 660 -21.39 1.73 -18.86
C ASP A 660 -22.03 0.34 -18.88
N LEU A 661 -21.61 -0.53 -17.94
CA LEU A 661 -21.95 -1.95 -18.04
C LEU A 661 -23.35 -2.28 -17.57
N ARG A 662 -23.71 -1.88 -16.33
CA ARG A 662 -25.04 -2.16 -15.78
C ARG A 662 -26.13 -1.44 -16.57
N PRO A 663 -26.09 -0.11 -16.75
CA PRO A 663 -27.14 0.58 -17.50
C PRO A 663 -27.20 0.16 -18.98
N GLY A 664 -26.06 -0.18 -19.59
CA GLY A 664 -26.04 -0.72 -20.95
C GLY A 664 -26.74 -2.08 -21.06
N ARG A 665 -26.52 -2.98 -20.10
CA ARG A 665 -27.24 -4.28 -20.02
C ARG A 665 -28.73 -4.08 -19.75
N ASP A 666 -29.08 -3.17 -18.85
CA ASP A 666 -30.47 -2.86 -18.51
C ASP A 666 -31.22 -2.26 -19.72
N ALA A 667 -30.51 -1.56 -20.61
CA ALA A 667 -31.00 -1.09 -21.89
C ALA A 667 -31.02 -2.17 -23.00
N GLY A 668 -30.57 -3.39 -22.72
CA GLY A 668 -30.54 -4.53 -23.64
C GLY A 668 -29.36 -4.56 -24.63
N LEU A 669 -28.34 -3.71 -24.42
CA LEU A 669 -27.17 -3.65 -25.29
C LEU A 669 -26.21 -4.84 -25.04
N GLY A 670 -25.45 -5.22 -26.06
CA GLY A 670 -24.22 -5.96 -25.83
C GLY A 670 -23.25 -5.07 -25.04
N VAL A 671 -22.53 -5.61 -24.05
CA VAL A 671 -21.54 -4.82 -23.30
C VAL A 671 -20.18 -5.49 -23.21
N PHE A 672 -19.11 -4.70 -23.37
CA PHE A 672 -17.73 -5.14 -23.18
C PHE A 672 -17.01 -4.28 -22.12
N HIS A 673 -16.46 -4.91 -21.09
CA HIS A 673 -15.78 -4.22 -20.00
C HIS A 673 -14.32 -3.93 -20.33
N MET A 674 -14.02 -2.65 -20.56
CA MET A 674 -12.68 -2.12 -20.80
C MET A 674 -12.06 -1.57 -19.52
N ARG A 675 -11.75 -2.44 -18.53
CA ARG A 675 -11.14 -2.05 -17.23
C ARG A 675 -10.18 -0.87 -17.34
N SER A 676 -10.28 0.10 -16.45
CA SER A 676 -9.38 1.26 -16.45
C SER A 676 -7.91 0.88 -16.27
N THR A 677 -7.03 1.75 -16.74
CA THR A 677 -5.57 1.61 -16.63
C THR A 677 -5.12 1.39 -15.18
N ALA A 678 -5.72 2.10 -14.24
CA ALA A 678 -5.44 1.96 -12.81
C ALA A 678 -5.85 0.59 -12.24
N ASP A 679 -7.00 0.03 -12.64
CA ASP A 679 -7.41 -1.32 -12.21
C ASP A 679 -6.48 -2.40 -12.77
N ILE A 680 -6.05 -2.27 -14.03
CA ILE A 680 -5.08 -3.19 -14.63
C ILE A 680 -3.75 -3.11 -13.90
N ALA A 681 -3.20 -1.90 -13.70
CA ALA A 681 -1.92 -1.70 -13.05
C ALA A 681 -1.85 -2.34 -11.65
N ARG A 682 -2.90 -2.15 -10.82
CA ARG A 682 -3.00 -2.74 -9.47
C ARG A 682 -3.01 -4.27 -9.47
N ARG A 683 -3.42 -4.90 -10.57
CA ARG A 683 -3.49 -6.37 -10.70
C ARG A 683 -2.21 -6.99 -11.25
N VAL A 684 -1.39 -6.23 -11.96
CA VAL A 684 -0.23 -6.77 -12.68
C VAL A 684 1.10 -6.30 -12.09
N SER A 685 1.10 -5.27 -11.25
CA SER A 685 2.31 -4.69 -10.69
C SER A 685 2.11 -4.23 -9.23
N PRO A 686 3.12 -4.40 -8.35
CA PRO A 686 3.09 -3.85 -6.99
C PRO A 686 3.33 -2.33 -6.94
N LEU A 687 3.77 -1.72 -8.04
CA LEU A 687 4.16 -0.31 -8.12
C LEU A 687 3.09 0.68 -7.63
N PRO A 688 1.77 0.53 -7.97
CA PRO A 688 0.76 1.47 -7.48
C PRO A 688 0.74 1.60 -5.95
N ALA A 689 0.88 0.50 -5.21
CA ALA A 689 0.89 0.50 -3.75
C ALA A 689 2.19 1.07 -3.16
N ILE A 690 3.29 0.99 -3.90
CA ILE A 690 4.56 1.60 -3.49
C ILE A 690 4.47 3.13 -3.64
N TRP A 691 3.92 3.59 -4.76
CA TRP A 691 3.76 5.00 -5.06
C TRP A 691 2.68 5.70 -4.23
N ASP A 692 1.78 4.97 -3.57
CA ASP A 692 0.88 5.49 -2.54
C ASP A 692 1.61 6.12 -1.34
N ARG A 693 2.90 5.80 -1.17
CA ARG A 693 3.72 6.30 -0.06
C ARG A 693 4.46 7.60 -0.37
N ILE A 694 4.33 8.14 -1.58
CA ILE A 694 4.92 9.43 -1.96
C ILE A 694 4.16 10.54 -1.21
N ALA A 695 4.89 11.34 -0.44
CA ALA A 695 4.31 12.36 0.44
C ALA A 695 3.70 13.55 -0.31
N ASP A 696 4.32 13.99 -1.42
CA ASP A 696 3.79 15.08 -2.23
C ASP A 696 2.65 14.59 -3.14
N PRO A 697 1.39 15.06 -2.95
CA PRO A 697 0.25 14.53 -3.69
C PRO A 697 0.31 14.77 -5.20
N LYS A 698 0.95 15.86 -5.64
CA LYS A 698 1.12 16.17 -7.07
C LYS A 698 2.09 15.20 -7.73
N THR A 699 3.25 14.99 -7.09
CA THR A 699 4.24 13.99 -7.52
C THR A 699 3.64 12.59 -7.51
N ALA A 700 2.90 12.23 -6.46
CA ALA A 700 2.23 10.93 -6.36
C ALA A 700 1.26 10.74 -7.53
N ALA A 701 0.39 11.72 -7.81
CA ALA A 701 -0.57 11.63 -8.91
C ALA A 701 0.11 11.44 -10.27
N ALA A 702 1.18 12.19 -10.55
CA ALA A 702 1.95 12.12 -11.79
C ALA A 702 2.72 10.80 -11.94
N VAL A 703 3.51 10.40 -10.93
CA VAL A 703 4.28 9.15 -10.93
C VAL A 703 3.33 7.95 -11.07
N LYS A 704 2.22 7.92 -10.33
CA LYS A 704 1.25 6.82 -10.41
C LYS A 704 0.59 6.75 -11.77
N GLY A 705 0.11 7.87 -12.31
CA GLY A 705 -0.54 7.90 -13.63
C GLY A 705 0.39 7.41 -14.74
N LEU A 706 1.60 7.97 -14.83
CA LEU A 706 2.59 7.59 -15.84
C LEU A 706 3.02 6.13 -15.71
N THR A 707 3.35 5.67 -14.51
CA THR A 707 3.82 4.29 -14.32
C THR A 707 2.69 3.28 -14.50
N ALA A 708 1.45 3.58 -14.06
CA ALA A 708 0.27 2.75 -14.31
C ALA A 708 0.01 2.60 -15.81
N ARG A 709 0.04 3.71 -16.55
CA ARG A 709 -0.07 3.71 -18.01
C ARG A 709 0.99 2.84 -18.66
N ARG A 710 2.23 2.87 -18.18
CA ARG A 710 3.31 2.03 -18.71
C ARG A 710 3.07 0.54 -18.48
N VAL A 711 2.71 0.15 -17.26
CA VAL A 711 2.55 -1.28 -16.90
C VAL A 711 1.24 -1.87 -17.42
N ALA A 712 0.20 -1.04 -17.64
CA ALA A 712 -1.08 -1.45 -18.19
C ALA A 712 -1.19 -1.23 -19.71
N GLY A 713 -0.33 -0.43 -20.32
CA GLY A 713 -0.45 0.10 -21.68
C GLY A 713 -0.13 -0.85 -22.83
N GLY A 714 -0.13 -2.17 -22.60
CA GLY A 714 0.20 -3.15 -23.64
C GLY A 714 -0.77 -4.32 -23.71
N PHE A 715 -1.06 -4.78 -24.92
CA PHE A 715 -1.59 -6.13 -25.19
C PHE A 715 -0.53 -7.23 -25.02
N ARG A 716 0.62 -6.92 -24.41
CA ARG A 716 1.77 -7.82 -24.34
C ARG A 716 1.53 -8.92 -23.30
N ARG A 717 2.06 -10.12 -23.57
CA ARG A 717 2.29 -11.19 -22.57
C ARG A 717 3.43 -10.79 -21.62
N GLY A 718 3.32 -9.69 -20.90
CA GLY A 718 4.33 -9.33 -19.89
C GLY A 718 3.97 -9.97 -18.58
N ALA A 719 4.73 -10.96 -18.07
CA ALA A 719 4.48 -11.59 -16.77
C ALA A 719 4.35 -10.54 -15.64
N PRO A 720 3.51 -10.74 -14.62
CA PRO A 720 3.30 -9.75 -13.58
C PRO A 720 4.62 -9.49 -12.85
N GLY A 721 4.76 -8.28 -12.32
CA GLY A 721 5.98 -7.81 -11.66
C GLY A 721 6.27 -6.33 -11.88
N PHE A 722 7.47 -5.92 -11.51
CA PHE A 722 7.87 -4.51 -11.57
C PHE A 722 8.19 -4.08 -13.00
N SER A 723 8.91 -4.91 -13.73
CA SER A 723 9.38 -4.65 -15.10
C SER A 723 8.49 -5.25 -16.19
N GLN A 724 7.54 -6.11 -15.82
CA GLN A 724 6.79 -6.94 -16.78
C GLN A 724 7.69 -7.77 -17.72
N GLY A 725 8.94 -8.05 -17.32
CA GLY A 725 9.94 -8.74 -18.14
C GLY A 725 10.57 -7.87 -19.24
N SER A 726 10.53 -6.54 -19.11
CA SER A 726 11.09 -5.58 -20.07
C SER A 726 12.07 -4.63 -19.38
N ALA A 727 13.32 -4.58 -19.87
CA ALA A 727 14.33 -3.64 -19.37
C ALA A 727 13.88 -2.17 -19.57
N GLU A 728 13.16 -1.87 -20.64
CA GLU A 728 12.61 -0.54 -20.92
C GLU A 728 11.46 -0.17 -19.95
N THR A 729 10.68 -1.15 -19.51
CA THR A 729 9.63 -0.93 -18.49
C THR A 729 10.26 -0.81 -17.10
N LEU A 730 11.30 -1.59 -16.79
CA LEU A 730 12.12 -1.38 -15.58
C LEU A 730 12.67 0.06 -15.55
N GLY A 731 13.26 0.48 -16.67
CA GLY A 731 13.75 1.83 -16.89
C GLY A 731 12.69 2.89 -16.63
N TYR A 732 11.53 2.75 -17.26
CA TYR A 732 10.46 3.75 -17.16
C TYR A 732 9.73 3.72 -15.81
N ALA A 733 9.24 2.56 -15.39
CA ALA A 733 8.28 2.44 -14.30
C ALA A 733 8.93 2.36 -12.92
N VAL A 734 10.22 2.00 -12.84
CA VAL A 734 10.95 1.79 -11.58
C VAL A 734 12.08 2.80 -11.43
N LEU A 735 12.99 2.86 -12.41
CA LEU A 735 14.16 3.74 -12.36
C LEU A 735 13.86 5.17 -12.82
N GLY A 736 12.83 5.37 -13.64
CA GLY A 736 12.40 6.67 -14.16
C GLY A 736 12.07 7.65 -13.02
N PRO A 737 11.17 7.29 -12.08
CA PRO A 737 10.93 8.09 -10.87
C PRO A 737 12.21 8.36 -10.07
N MET A 738 13.11 7.37 -9.98
CA MET A 738 14.38 7.51 -9.27
C MET A 738 15.28 8.59 -9.88
N PHE A 739 15.51 8.50 -11.20
CA PHE A 739 16.34 9.46 -11.92
C PHE A 739 15.68 10.83 -12.07
N PHE A 740 14.36 10.90 -12.21
CA PHE A 740 13.61 12.16 -12.17
C PHE A 740 13.81 12.88 -10.83
N GLY A 741 13.65 12.15 -9.72
CA GLY A 741 13.87 12.70 -8.37
C GLY A 741 15.30 13.23 -8.19
N LEU A 742 16.30 12.45 -8.61
CA LEU A 742 17.70 12.86 -8.58
C LEU A 742 17.98 14.08 -9.45
N ALA A 743 17.50 14.10 -10.70
CA ALA A 743 17.67 15.22 -11.62
C ALA A 743 17.05 16.52 -11.08
N ASN A 744 15.82 16.46 -10.55
CA ASN A 744 15.17 17.63 -9.98
C ASN A 744 15.82 18.06 -8.65
N TRP A 745 16.35 17.12 -7.86
CA TRP A 745 17.17 17.44 -6.70
C TRP A 745 18.47 18.16 -7.11
N LEU A 746 19.21 17.66 -8.10
CA LEU A 746 20.43 18.28 -8.62
C LEU A 746 20.18 19.72 -9.06
N ARG A 747 19.15 19.96 -9.87
CA ARG A 747 18.76 21.30 -10.32
C ARG A 747 18.55 22.24 -9.13
N ARG A 748 17.75 21.84 -8.15
CA ARG A 748 17.45 22.68 -6.97
C ARG A 748 18.66 22.90 -6.10
N ARG A 749 19.44 21.84 -5.85
CA ARG A 749 20.62 21.90 -5.02
C ARG A 749 21.65 22.81 -5.63
N ALA A 750 21.99 22.60 -6.90
CA ALA A 750 22.97 23.40 -7.63
C ALA A 750 22.55 24.88 -7.73
N ARG A 751 21.25 25.19 -7.92
CA ARG A 751 20.76 26.58 -7.88
C ARG A 751 20.90 27.21 -6.49
N ALA A 752 20.52 26.50 -5.42
CA ALA A 752 20.65 26.98 -4.06
C ALA A 752 22.11 27.21 -3.65
N ASP A 753 22.99 26.37 -4.21
CA ASP A 753 24.42 26.37 -3.98
C ASP A 753 25.18 27.33 -4.92
N GLU A 754 24.48 28.00 -5.84
CA GLU A 754 25.03 28.90 -6.89
C GLU A 754 26.10 28.25 -7.78
N VAL A 755 25.94 26.96 -8.06
CA VAL A 755 26.82 26.21 -8.96
C VAL A 755 26.37 26.40 -10.42
N PRO A 756 27.18 27.03 -11.29
CA PRO A 756 26.81 27.27 -12.68
C PRO A 756 26.98 26.05 -13.59
N ASP A 757 27.83 25.08 -13.21
CA ASP A 757 28.19 23.94 -14.06
C ASP A 757 28.19 22.62 -13.27
N LEU A 758 27.44 21.65 -13.78
CA LEU A 758 27.41 20.26 -13.32
C LEU A 758 28.25 19.40 -14.25
N LEU A 759 29.28 18.76 -13.69
CA LEU A 759 30.22 17.87 -14.38
C LEU A 759 29.82 16.41 -14.12
N PHE A 760 29.04 15.83 -15.02
CA PHE A 760 28.57 14.45 -14.92
C PHE A 760 29.70 13.49 -15.30
N LEU A 761 30.19 12.74 -14.30
CA LEU A 761 31.36 11.88 -14.46
C LEU A 761 31.00 10.56 -15.17
N SER A 762 31.86 10.11 -16.07
CA SER A 762 31.73 8.78 -16.67
C SER A 762 31.97 7.68 -15.62
N ARG A 763 31.28 6.54 -15.66
CA ARG A 763 30.24 6.13 -16.62
C ARG A 763 28.83 6.38 -16.10
N ASP A 764 28.71 6.43 -14.78
CA ASP A 764 27.45 6.43 -14.02
C ASP A 764 26.66 7.74 -14.17
N GLY A 765 27.35 8.85 -14.46
CA GLY A 765 26.75 10.17 -14.63
C GLY A 765 25.99 10.35 -15.94
N ASP A 766 26.15 9.47 -16.94
CA ASP A 766 25.51 9.63 -18.27
C ASP A 766 23.97 9.63 -18.17
N ILE A 767 23.40 8.62 -17.52
CA ILE A 767 21.95 8.53 -17.37
C ILE A 767 21.39 9.68 -16.54
N ILE A 768 22.12 10.09 -15.49
CA ILE A 768 21.73 11.23 -14.67
C ILE A 768 21.71 12.51 -15.52
N LYS A 769 22.74 12.72 -16.36
CA LYS A 769 22.82 13.86 -17.27
C LYS A 769 21.64 13.87 -18.22
N ARG A 770 21.33 12.75 -18.88
CA ARG A 770 20.25 12.66 -19.86
C ARG A 770 18.90 13.00 -19.23
N CYS A 771 18.61 12.48 -18.05
CA CYS A 771 17.39 12.84 -17.31
C CYS A 771 17.43 14.31 -16.86
N TYR A 772 18.57 14.82 -16.40
CA TYR A 772 18.76 16.21 -16.03
C TYR A 772 18.53 17.17 -17.19
N ASP A 773 19.06 16.87 -18.37
CA ASP A 773 18.92 17.71 -19.57
C ASP A 773 17.45 17.92 -19.93
N VAL A 774 16.63 16.86 -19.84
CA VAL A 774 15.19 16.94 -20.05
C VAL A 774 14.55 17.89 -19.04
N ILE A 775 14.85 17.75 -17.75
CA ILE A 775 14.28 18.62 -16.71
C ILE A 775 14.81 20.06 -16.80
N ALA A 776 16.06 20.25 -17.21
CA ALA A 776 16.67 21.55 -17.39
C ALA A 776 16.01 22.35 -18.52
N THR A 777 15.43 21.69 -19.54
CA THR A 777 14.66 22.40 -20.59
C THR A 777 13.47 23.19 -20.05
N LEU A 778 12.96 22.81 -18.87
CA LEU A 778 11.83 23.47 -18.21
C LEU A 778 12.26 24.65 -17.33
N ASP A 779 13.53 24.78 -16.96
CA ASP A 779 14.05 25.82 -16.06
C ASP A 779 15.13 26.65 -16.78
N PRO A 780 14.80 27.85 -17.29
CA PRO A 780 15.78 28.74 -17.93
C PRO A 780 16.98 29.11 -17.04
N GLY A 781 16.86 28.95 -15.72
CA GLY A 781 17.94 29.16 -14.75
C GLY A 781 18.65 27.88 -14.32
N ALA A 782 18.47 26.76 -15.01
CA ALA A 782 19.16 25.52 -14.71
C ALA A 782 20.67 25.64 -14.98
N PRO A 783 21.53 25.11 -14.09
CA PRO A 783 22.97 25.00 -14.33
C PRO A 783 23.31 24.25 -15.63
N ALA A 784 24.44 24.61 -16.24
CA ALA A 784 24.93 23.95 -17.44
C ALA A 784 25.33 22.49 -17.14
N SER A 785 24.95 21.57 -18.03
CA SER A 785 25.30 20.16 -17.90
C SER A 785 26.44 19.77 -18.84
N ARG A 786 27.53 19.23 -18.29
CA ARG A 786 28.70 18.78 -19.06
C ARG A 786 29.03 17.34 -18.72
N TYR A 787 29.25 16.52 -19.74
CA TYR A 787 29.75 15.16 -19.54
C TYR A 787 31.27 15.19 -19.45
N MET A 788 31.85 14.49 -18.48
CA MET A 788 33.29 14.48 -18.23
C MET A 788 33.80 13.05 -18.09
N LEU A 789 34.74 12.66 -18.94
CA LEU A 789 35.42 11.38 -18.80
C LEU A 789 36.34 11.41 -17.58
N ALA A 790 36.06 10.56 -16.61
CA ALA A 790 36.83 10.42 -15.39
C ALA A 790 36.77 8.98 -14.92
N SER A 791 37.85 8.48 -14.34
CA SER A 791 37.87 7.16 -13.73
C SER A 791 38.92 7.10 -12.63
N ARG A 792 38.81 6.10 -11.76
CA ARG A 792 39.81 5.85 -10.71
C ARG A 792 41.18 5.52 -11.32
N ARG A 793 41.22 4.86 -12.50
CA ARG A 793 42.46 4.55 -13.23
C ARG A 793 43.11 5.82 -13.81
N ALA A 794 42.35 6.66 -14.48
CA ALA A 794 42.88 7.86 -15.13
C ALA A 794 43.38 8.88 -14.10
N LEU A 795 42.52 9.25 -13.15
CA LEU A 795 42.87 10.23 -12.11
C LEU A 795 43.88 9.66 -11.11
N GLY A 796 43.80 8.37 -10.80
CA GLY A 796 44.71 7.71 -9.87
C GLY A 796 46.15 7.78 -10.31
N VAL A 797 46.42 7.60 -11.61
CA VAL A 797 47.76 7.68 -12.18
C VAL A 797 48.19 9.13 -12.40
N ALA A 798 47.34 9.97 -13.00
CA ALA A 798 47.68 11.36 -13.30
C ALA A 798 48.03 12.20 -12.06
N THR A 799 47.55 11.80 -10.87
CA THR A 799 47.83 12.51 -9.60
C THR A 799 49.12 12.07 -8.90
N LEU A 800 49.84 11.06 -9.40
CA LEU A 800 51.14 10.64 -8.85
C LEU A 800 52.23 11.66 -9.23
N ARG A 801 52.92 12.22 -8.24
CA ARG A 801 53.97 13.23 -8.44
C ARG A 801 55.28 12.88 -7.76
N ARG A 802 55.26 12.10 -6.69
CA ARG A 802 56.42 11.75 -5.88
C ARG A 802 56.38 10.28 -5.43
N PRO A 803 57.52 9.68 -5.06
CA PRO A 803 57.57 8.29 -4.60
C PRO A 803 56.63 8.00 -3.43
N GLU A 804 56.44 8.97 -2.53
CA GLU A 804 55.55 8.84 -1.37
C GLU A 804 54.08 8.66 -1.76
N ASP A 805 53.69 9.05 -2.98
CA ASP A 805 52.32 8.92 -3.48
C ASP A 805 51.98 7.48 -3.94
N LEU A 806 52.99 6.60 -4.11
CA LEU A 806 52.82 5.24 -4.63
C LEU A 806 52.22 4.28 -3.59
N SER A 807 52.80 4.25 -2.38
CA SER A 807 52.36 3.35 -1.30
C SER A 807 50.89 3.54 -0.90
N PRO A 808 50.35 4.78 -0.80
CA PRO A 808 48.93 5.00 -0.54
C PRO A 808 47.97 4.34 -1.54
N ARG A 809 48.40 4.07 -2.79
CA ARG A 809 47.57 3.39 -3.79
C ARG A 809 47.31 1.92 -3.48
N LEU A 810 48.10 1.34 -2.56
CA LEU A 810 47.90 0.01 -2.02
C LEU A 810 46.99 -0.01 -0.79
N GLU A 811 46.58 1.14 -0.22
CA GLU A 811 45.70 1.15 0.96
C GLU A 811 44.26 0.70 0.63
N ALA A 812 43.80 0.93 -0.59
CA ALA A 812 42.51 0.44 -1.04
C ALA A 812 42.59 -1.06 -1.38
N ASN A 813 41.84 -1.89 -0.65
CA ASN A 813 41.79 -3.34 -0.85
C ASN A 813 41.58 -3.71 -2.33
N PHE A 814 42.30 -4.73 -2.79
CA PHE A 814 42.12 -5.37 -4.09
C PHE A 814 42.03 -6.89 -3.92
N ALA A 815 41.23 -7.53 -4.78
CA ALA A 815 41.16 -8.97 -4.90
C ALA A 815 42.45 -9.54 -5.53
N PRO A 816 42.78 -10.83 -5.30
CA PRO A 816 43.95 -11.44 -5.90
C PRO A 816 43.98 -11.24 -7.42
N MET A 817 45.07 -10.69 -7.93
CA MET A 817 45.29 -10.45 -9.36
C MET A 817 46.76 -10.63 -9.72
N THR A 818 47.09 -10.73 -11.00
CA THR A 818 48.50 -10.77 -11.40
C THR A 818 49.21 -9.45 -11.08
N LEU A 819 50.49 -9.51 -10.74
CA LEU A 819 51.31 -8.31 -10.55
C LEU A 819 51.29 -7.42 -11.81
N ALA A 820 51.30 -8.03 -12.99
CA ALA A 820 51.12 -7.31 -14.26
C ALA A 820 49.79 -6.53 -14.32
N ALA A 821 48.67 -7.14 -13.92
CA ALA A 821 47.38 -6.46 -13.87
C ALA A 821 47.38 -5.31 -12.83
N LEU A 822 47.99 -5.51 -11.67
CA LEU A 822 48.09 -4.48 -10.63
C LEU A 822 48.86 -3.25 -11.12
N LEU A 823 50.03 -3.47 -11.72
CA LEU A 823 50.88 -2.42 -12.28
C LEU A 823 50.16 -1.64 -13.39
N ARG A 824 49.50 -2.36 -14.31
CA ARG A 824 48.74 -1.76 -15.41
C ARG A 824 47.51 -0.97 -14.93
N ASN A 825 46.75 -1.51 -13.98
CA ASN A 825 45.45 -0.97 -13.58
C ASN A 825 45.52 0.09 -12.47
N ARG A 826 46.59 0.13 -11.67
CA ARG A 826 46.73 1.12 -10.58
C ARG A 826 47.85 2.13 -10.79
N PHE A 827 48.90 1.76 -11.51
CA PHE A 827 50.08 2.62 -11.74
C PHE A 827 50.25 3.00 -13.21
N GLY A 828 49.51 2.34 -14.10
CA GLY A 828 49.38 2.71 -15.51
C GLY A 828 50.51 2.30 -16.43
N VAL A 829 51.58 1.75 -15.86
CA VAL A 829 52.76 1.33 -16.59
C VAL A 829 52.52 0.07 -17.44
N THR A 830 53.34 -0.08 -18.47
CA THR A 830 53.47 -1.35 -19.19
C THR A 830 54.27 -2.30 -18.29
N PRO A 831 53.70 -3.41 -17.80
CA PRO A 831 54.39 -4.25 -16.81
C PRO A 831 55.77 -4.74 -17.27
N GLU A 832 55.90 -4.99 -18.57
CA GLU A 832 57.13 -5.47 -19.22
C GLU A 832 58.24 -4.39 -19.23
N SER A 833 57.91 -3.12 -19.00
CA SER A 833 58.88 -2.03 -18.90
C SER A 833 59.43 -1.83 -17.48
N MET A 834 59.00 -2.64 -16.50
CA MET A 834 59.50 -2.54 -15.12
C MET A 834 60.93 -3.09 -14.97
N PRO A 835 61.76 -2.51 -14.09
CA PRO A 835 63.14 -2.97 -13.90
C PRO A 835 63.19 -4.42 -13.38
N GLY A 836 63.62 -5.35 -14.24
CA GLY A 836 63.68 -6.79 -13.90
C GLY A 836 64.57 -7.12 -12.70
N HIS A 837 65.63 -6.34 -12.47
CA HIS A 837 66.49 -6.51 -11.29
C HIS A 837 65.76 -6.18 -9.97
N ALA A 838 64.85 -5.20 -9.97
CA ALA A 838 64.06 -4.84 -8.80
C ALA A 838 62.98 -5.89 -8.53
N LEU A 839 62.35 -6.44 -9.57
CA LEU A 839 61.43 -7.58 -9.44
C LEU A 839 62.14 -8.79 -8.79
N ALA A 840 63.32 -9.16 -9.28
CA ALA A 840 64.11 -10.25 -8.72
C ALA A 840 64.55 -10.00 -7.26
N ALA A 841 64.96 -8.78 -6.92
CA ALA A 841 65.41 -8.41 -5.56
C ALA A 841 64.30 -8.56 -4.50
N HIS A 842 63.03 -8.41 -4.91
CA HIS A 842 61.86 -8.56 -4.04
C HIS A 842 61.16 -9.92 -4.21
N GLY A 843 61.74 -10.85 -4.99
CA GLY A 843 61.17 -12.17 -5.26
C GLY A 843 59.80 -12.11 -5.91
N LEU A 844 59.63 -11.21 -6.89
CA LEU A 844 58.40 -10.98 -7.64
C LEU A 844 58.59 -11.29 -9.11
N GLU A 845 57.60 -11.92 -9.73
CA GLU A 845 57.47 -12.08 -11.17
C GLU A 845 56.16 -11.45 -11.67
N LEU A 846 56.12 -10.98 -12.92
CA LEU A 846 54.94 -10.31 -13.48
C LEU A 846 53.68 -11.20 -13.50
N GLY A 847 53.88 -12.52 -13.61
CA GLY A 847 52.82 -13.52 -13.59
C GLY A 847 52.32 -13.89 -12.18
N ASP A 848 52.98 -13.42 -11.12
CA ASP A 848 52.61 -13.76 -9.75
C ASP A 848 51.22 -13.26 -9.40
N MET A 849 50.42 -14.11 -8.77
CA MET A 849 49.17 -13.71 -8.14
C MET A 849 49.50 -13.00 -6.82
N VAL A 850 49.16 -11.72 -6.74
CA VAL A 850 49.37 -10.89 -5.56
C VAL A 850 48.05 -10.55 -4.89
N ALA A 851 48.04 -10.57 -3.56
CA ALA A 851 46.86 -10.33 -2.75
C ALA A 851 47.10 -9.26 -1.67
N TRP A 852 46.09 -8.43 -1.41
CA TRP A 852 46.25 -7.24 -0.56
C TRP A 852 46.69 -7.56 0.88
N LYS A 853 46.22 -8.67 1.48
CA LYS A 853 46.55 -8.98 2.88
C LYS A 853 47.97 -9.51 3.03
N GLU A 854 48.41 -10.30 2.06
CA GLU A 854 49.64 -11.07 2.08
C GLU A 854 50.83 -10.27 1.55
N ASP A 855 50.62 -9.51 0.47
CA ASP A 855 51.71 -8.93 -0.32
C ASP A 855 51.91 -7.42 -0.11
N ARG A 856 51.04 -6.73 0.62
CA ARG A 856 51.08 -5.26 0.73
C ARG A 856 52.44 -4.71 1.16
N GLY A 857 53.09 -5.33 2.15
CA GLY A 857 54.40 -4.89 2.62
C GLY A 857 55.50 -5.09 1.55
N ARG A 858 55.49 -6.25 0.90
CA ARG A 858 56.41 -6.60 -0.20
C ARG A 858 56.23 -5.67 -1.40
N LEU A 859 54.99 -5.41 -1.79
CA LEU A 859 54.64 -4.50 -2.87
C LEU A 859 55.04 -3.05 -2.54
N ALA A 860 54.84 -2.60 -1.30
CA ALA A 860 55.26 -1.26 -0.89
C ALA A 860 56.79 -1.09 -0.95
N ALA A 861 57.56 -2.12 -0.55
CA ALA A 861 59.01 -2.12 -0.67
C ALA A 861 59.47 -2.09 -2.14
N PHE A 862 58.85 -2.91 -3.00
CA PHE A 862 59.12 -2.90 -4.44
C PHE A 862 58.84 -1.54 -5.09
N LEU A 863 57.72 -0.90 -4.75
CA LEU A 863 57.36 0.43 -5.27
C LEU A 863 58.28 1.55 -4.76
N ALA A 864 58.96 1.35 -3.62
CA ALA A 864 59.90 2.32 -3.05
C ALA A 864 61.29 2.26 -3.70
N GLU A 865 61.58 1.25 -4.51
CA GLU A 865 62.85 1.17 -5.27
C GLU A 865 62.98 2.37 -6.22
N PRO A 866 64.09 3.13 -6.19
CA PRO A 866 64.23 4.35 -6.99
C PRO A 866 63.97 4.17 -8.49
N ALA A 867 64.44 3.06 -9.06
CA ALA A 867 64.24 2.76 -10.49
C ALA A 867 62.77 2.42 -10.82
N VAL A 868 62.06 1.77 -9.91
CA VAL A 868 60.63 1.43 -10.07
C VAL A 868 59.79 2.69 -9.92
N ALA A 869 60.05 3.48 -8.87
CA ALA A 869 59.36 4.73 -8.62
C ALA A 869 59.53 5.72 -9.77
N ALA A 870 60.74 5.89 -10.30
CA ALA A 870 61.00 6.75 -11.46
C ALA A 870 60.19 6.30 -12.69
N ALA A 871 60.22 5.01 -13.03
CA ALA A 871 59.49 4.48 -14.19
C ALA A 871 57.97 4.71 -14.10
N ILE A 872 57.39 4.59 -12.90
CA ILE A 872 55.96 4.87 -12.68
C ILE A 872 55.67 6.38 -12.76
N LEU A 873 56.50 7.21 -12.13
CA LEU A 873 56.29 8.66 -12.07
C LEU A 873 56.48 9.35 -13.41
N ASP A 874 57.44 8.90 -14.23
CA ASP A 874 57.64 9.39 -15.59
C ASP A 874 56.40 9.10 -16.44
N HIS A 875 55.89 7.87 -16.39
CA HIS A 875 54.66 7.51 -17.09
C HIS A 875 53.43 8.30 -16.60
N ALA A 876 53.33 8.51 -15.29
CA ALA A 876 52.28 9.31 -14.69
C ALA A 876 52.36 10.79 -15.11
N ALA A 877 53.56 11.32 -15.39
CA ALA A 877 53.74 12.67 -15.89
C ALA A 877 53.19 12.82 -17.32
N ASP A 878 53.48 11.86 -18.19
CA ASP A 878 52.96 11.84 -19.57
C ASP A 878 51.42 11.75 -19.57
N GLU A 879 50.85 10.79 -18.83
CA GLU A 879 49.38 10.65 -18.75
C GLU A 879 48.71 11.90 -18.13
N ARG A 880 49.37 12.57 -17.19
CA ARG A 880 48.87 13.81 -16.59
C ARG A 880 48.84 14.95 -17.59
N GLU A 881 49.89 15.13 -18.40
CA GLU A 881 49.94 16.19 -19.41
C GLU A 881 48.80 16.01 -20.42
N ASP A 882 48.67 14.81 -20.98
CA ASP A 882 47.63 14.48 -21.94
C ASP A 882 46.22 14.63 -21.34
N LEU A 883 46.02 14.22 -20.08
CA LEU A 883 44.72 14.34 -19.41
C LEU A 883 44.34 15.80 -19.11
N LEU A 884 45.29 16.64 -18.68
CA LEU A 884 45.05 18.07 -18.46
C LEU A 884 44.73 18.78 -19.78
N ALA A 885 45.47 18.48 -20.85
CA ALA A 885 45.19 19.01 -22.17
C ALA A 885 43.82 18.55 -22.68
N PHE A 886 43.45 17.29 -22.44
CA PHE A 886 42.15 16.73 -22.82
C PHE A 886 41.00 17.46 -22.10
N TYR A 887 41.12 17.68 -20.79
CA TYR A 887 40.13 18.46 -20.04
C TYR A 887 40.05 19.92 -20.49
N ALA A 888 41.19 20.54 -20.83
CA ALA A 888 41.20 21.89 -21.38
C ALA A 888 40.48 21.97 -22.74
N GLU A 889 40.66 21.00 -23.64
CA GLU A 889 39.93 20.91 -24.91
C GLU A 889 38.42 20.73 -24.72
N CYS A 890 37.99 20.04 -23.65
CA CYS A 890 36.58 19.94 -23.26
C CYS A 890 36.05 21.19 -22.53
N GLY A 891 36.87 22.23 -22.33
CA GLY A 891 36.50 23.46 -21.63
C GLY A 891 36.43 23.33 -20.10
N ILE A 892 37.08 22.32 -19.53
CA ILE A 892 37.10 22.03 -18.09
C ILE A 892 38.48 22.39 -17.51
N GLY A 893 38.69 23.70 -17.30
CA GLY A 893 39.90 24.23 -16.65
C GLY A 893 39.74 24.43 -15.14
N ALA A 894 40.82 24.83 -14.47
CA ALA A 894 40.86 25.05 -13.02
C ALA A 894 39.78 26.04 -12.52
N ALA A 895 39.63 27.19 -13.19
CA ALA A 895 38.66 28.23 -12.81
C ALA A 895 37.21 27.74 -12.96
N GLN A 896 36.95 26.94 -14.00
CA GLN A 896 35.64 26.36 -14.28
C GLN A 896 35.29 25.28 -13.25
N ALA A 897 36.23 24.38 -12.97
CA ALA A 897 36.07 23.34 -11.97
C ALA A 897 35.93 23.90 -10.55
N ALA A 898 36.65 24.98 -10.20
CA ALA A 898 36.60 25.58 -8.87
C ALA A 898 35.21 26.13 -8.49
N ARG A 899 34.35 26.39 -9.47
CA ARG A 899 32.96 26.84 -9.27
C ARG A 899 31.94 25.75 -9.59
N GLY A 900 32.35 24.63 -10.17
CA GLY A 900 31.47 23.55 -10.59
C GLY A 900 31.14 22.57 -9.47
N ALA A 901 30.28 21.60 -9.80
CA ALA A 901 30.08 20.41 -8.99
C ALA A 901 30.17 19.15 -9.86
N VAL A 902 30.90 18.14 -9.39
CA VAL A 902 30.84 16.82 -10.01
C VAL A 902 29.54 16.13 -9.66
N VAL A 903 29.02 15.33 -10.60
CA VAL A 903 27.85 14.47 -10.39
C VAL A 903 28.25 13.03 -10.65
N ASP A 904 28.00 12.18 -9.66
CA ASP A 904 28.38 10.76 -9.68
C ASP A 904 27.41 9.92 -8.83
N ILE A 905 27.44 8.59 -8.95
CA ILE A 905 26.72 7.72 -8.01
C ILE A 905 27.36 7.75 -6.61
N GLY A 906 28.68 7.94 -6.57
CA GLY A 906 29.62 7.32 -5.64
C GLY A 906 29.63 7.74 -4.17
N HIS A 907 30.36 6.92 -3.40
CA HIS A 907 30.21 6.83 -1.95
C HIS A 907 31.26 7.55 -1.11
N ARG A 908 32.49 7.72 -1.63
CA ARG A 908 33.64 8.25 -0.86
C ARG A 908 34.32 9.47 -1.47
N GLY A 909 33.81 10.01 -2.57
CA GLY A 909 34.34 11.24 -3.19
C GLY A 909 35.77 11.13 -3.76
N THR A 910 36.26 9.92 -4.07
CA THR A 910 37.63 9.72 -4.56
C THR A 910 37.92 10.42 -5.89
N LEU A 911 36.95 10.41 -6.82
CA LEU A 911 37.09 11.11 -8.10
C LEU A 911 37.09 12.63 -7.90
N GLN A 912 36.22 13.16 -7.02
CA GLN A 912 36.21 14.58 -6.66
C GLN A 912 37.56 15.01 -6.08
N LYS A 913 38.12 14.25 -5.13
CA LYS A 913 39.47 14.53 -4.59
C LYS A 913 40.52 14.52 -5.69
N GLY A 914 40.54 13.48 -6.53
CA GLY A 914 41.49 13.39 -7.64
C GLY A 914 41.40 14.58 -8.61
N LEU A 915 40.19 15.07 -8.88
CA LEU A 915 39.97 16.25 -9.71
C LEU A 915 40.41 17.56 -9.03
N ARG A 916 40.11 17.72 -7.73
CA ARG A 916 40.59 18.86 -6.93
C ARG A 916 42.12 18.95 -6.97
N ASP A 917 42.79 17.81 -6.76
CA ASP A 917 44.25 17.70 -6.73
C ASP A 917 44.87 17.92 -8.13
N LEU A 918 44.27 17.34 -9.18
CA LEU A 918 44.78 17.42 -10.54
C LEU A 918 44.60 18.83 -11.15
N LEU A 919 43.42 19.42 -10.99
CA LEU A 919 43.06 20.71 -11.59
C LEU A 919 43.43 21.91 -10.69
N GLY A 920 43.87 21.67 -9.46
CA GLY A 920 44.12 22.75 -8.49
C GLY A 920 42.84 23.52 -8.13
N ALA A 921 41.71 22.81 -8.02
CA ALA A 921 40.37 23.38 -7.86
C ALA A 921 39.75 23.02 -6.51
N PRO A 922 40.23 23.57 -5.37
CA PRO A 922 39.76 23.20 -4.05
C PRO A 922 38.27 23.50 -3.82
N GLY A 923 37.66 24.42 -4.56
CA GLY A 923 36.24 24.75 -4.47
C GLY A 923 35.28 23.79 -5.20
N LEU A 924 35.80 22.79 -5.92
CA LEU A 924 34.98 21.83 -6.68
C LEU A 924 34.07 21.03 -5.73
N ARG A 925 32.76 21.21 -5.89
CA ARG A 925 31.74 20.50 -5.10
C ARG A 925 31.42 19.13 -5.68
N GLY A 926 30.65 18.32 -4.95
CA GLY A 926 30.20 17.01 -5.38
C GLY A 926 28.75 16.73 -4.99
N TYR A 927 27.95 16.29 -5.97
CA TYR A 927 26.59 15.85 -5.75
C TYR A 927 26.45 14.39 -6.15
N TYR A 928 25.96 13.58 -5.23
CA TYR A 928 26.00 12.13 -5.34
C TYR A 928 24.63 11.50 -5.19
N PHE A 929 24.45 10.31 -5.75
CA PHE A 929 23.29 9.50 -5.42
C PHE A 929 23.34 9.05 -3.96
N ALA A 930 24.47 8.51 -3.49
CA ALA A 930 24.63 8.06 -2.10
C ALA A 930 26.07 8.22 -1.58
N THR A 931 26.27 8.94 -0.48
CA THR A 931 27.58 9.11 0.18
C THR A 931 27.67 8.39 1.52
N PHE A 932 28.87 7.92 1.85
CA PHE A 932 29.20 7.25 3.11
C PHE A 932 30.10 8.11 3.99
N GLU A 933 30.16 7.82 5.29
CA GLU A 933 30.96 8.59 6.27
C GLU A 933 32.46 8.69 5.88
N GLY A 934 32.98 7.67 5.19
CA GLY A 934 34.35 7.68 4.65
C GLY A 934 34.66 8.77 3.62
N ILE A 935 33.66 9.49 3.12
CA ILE A 935 33.87 10.66 2.24
C ILE A 935 34.63 11.78 2.96
N ARG A 936 34.49 11.91 4.29
CA ARG A 936 35.13 12.96 5.10
C ARG A 936 36.66 12.89 5.05
N ALA A 937 37.21 11.70 4.83
CA ALA A 937 38.65 11.51 4.66
C ALA A 937 39.18 12.10 3.35
N ASN A 938 38.34 12.16 2.32
CA ASN A 938 38.70 12.71 1.01
C ASN A 938 38.24 14.16 0.84
N ILE A 939 37.13 14.55 1.48
CA ILE A 939 36.48 15.86 1.40
C ILE A 939 36.11 16.29 2.84
N PRO A 940 37.00 17.02 3.54
CA PRO A 940 36.82 17.37 4.97
C PRO A 940 35.65 18.34 5.25
N ASP A 941 35.03 18.23 6.43
CA ASP A 941 33.82 19.00 6.80
C ASP A 941 34.00 20.49 7.05
N ALA A 942 35.25 20.96 7.15
CA ALA A 942 35.55 22.39 7.23
C ALA A 942 35.02 23.17 6.00
N GLU A 943 34.66 22.45 4.93
CA GLU A 943 34.03 22.94 3.71
C GLU A 943 32.56 22.46 3.64
N ALA A 944 31.74 22.78 4.66
CA ALA A 944 30.33 22.38 4.71
C ALA A 944 29.60 22.70 3.37
N GLY A 945 29.04 21.67 2.73
CA GLY A 945 28.41 21.77 1.40
C GLY A 945 29.31 21.39 0.22
N ALA A 946 30.56 20.99 0.45
CA ALA A 946 31.47 20.49 -0.59
C ALA A 946 31.05 19.12 -1.17
N ALA A 947 30.27 18.34 -0.43
CA ALA A 947 29.67 17.10 -0.92
C ALA A 947 28.26 16.90 -0.33
N ALA A 948 27.32 16.40 -1.13
CA ALA A 948 25.98 16.05 -0.67
C ALA A 948 25.46 14.81 -1.39
N GLY A 949 24.78 13.93 -0.66
CA GLY A 949 24.07 12.76 -1.21
C GLY A 949 22.54 12.92 -1.27
N TYR A 950 21.91 12.36 -2.28
CA TYR A 950 20.46 12.42 -2.48
C TYR A 950 19.68 11.32 -1.73
N LEU A 951 20.05 10.05 -1.92
CA LEU A 951 19.48 8.90 -1.23
C LEU A 951 20.07 8.74 0.17
N LEU A 952 21.39 8.80 0.27
CA LEU A 952 22.14 8.71 1.52
C LEU A 952 23.13 9.86 1.57
N ASP A 953 23.16 10.62 2.66
CA ASP A 953 24.19 11.61 2.92
C ASP A 953 25.03 11.21 4.14
N ARG A 954 26.31 10.90 3.89
CA ARG A 954 27.33 10.56 4.89
C ARG A 954 26.89 9.49 5.89
N GLN A 955 26.28 8.42 5.37
CA GLN A 955 25.82 7.31 6.21
C GLN A 955 26.94 6.30 6.45
N ASP A 956 27.04 5.70 7.63
CA ASP A 956 28.00 4.62 7.89
C ASP A 956 27.38 3.26 7.51
N PRO A 957 27.93 2.54 6.49
CA PRO A 957 27.45 1.22 6.12
C PRO A 957 27.52 0.20 7.26
N LYS A 958 28.38 0.42 8.27
CA LYS A 958 28.52 -0.52 9.39
C LYS A 958 27.41 -0.37 10.42
N SER A 959 26.94 0.85 10.68
CA SER A 959 25.88 1.12 11.66
C SER A 959 24.47 1.07 11.08
N ASN A 960 24.33 1.10 9.75
CA ASN A 960 23.04 1.12 9.06
C ASN A 960 22.91 -0.03 8.05
N ARG A 961 23.44 -1.22 8.38
CA ARG A 961 23.52 -2.40 7.47
C ARG A 961 22.19 -2.81 6.87
N ASP A 962 21.10 -2.56 7.59
CA ASP A 962 19.74 -2.95 7.21
C ASP A 962 19.11 -2.04 6.15
N HIS A 963 19.75 -0.91 5.82
CA HIS A 963 19.29 -0.07 4.73
C HIS A 963 19.47 -0.81 3.38
N GLY A 964 18.36 -1.05 2.67
CA GLY A 964 18.30 -1.87 1.45
C GLY A 964 19.19 -1.43 0.28
N TYR A 965 19.86 -0.28 0.38
CA TYR A 965 20.93 0.12 -0.53
C TYR A 965 22.22 -0.69 -0.31
N PHE A 966 22.66 -0.92 0.93
CA PHE A 966 23.96 -1.54 1.21
C PHE A 966 24.02 -3.00 0.77
N GLY A 967 22.92 -3.75 0.95
CA GLY A 967 22.81 -5.13 0.49
C GLY A 967 22.76 -5.30 -1.03
N HIS A 968 22.54 -4.21 -1.78
CA HIS A 968 22.33 -4.26 -3.22
C HIS A 968 23.10 -3.17 -4.00
N SER A 969 24.16 -2.59 -3.45
CA SER A 969 24.87 -1.45 -4.06
C SER A 969 25.35 -1.73 -5.48
N ILE A 970 25.78 -2.96 -5.78
CA ILE A 970 26.19 -3.41 -7.11
C ILE A 970 25.04 -3.30 -8.13
N LEU A 971 23.79 -3.57 -7.71
CA LEU A 971 22.62 -3.50 -8.58
C LEU A 971 22.25 -2.04 -8.86
N TYR A 972 22.46 -1.16 -7.87
CA TYR A 972 22.39 0.29 -8.09
C TYR A 972 23.49 0.75 -9.05
N GLU A 973 24.74 0.33 -8.88
CA GLU A 973 25.83 0.66 -9.82
C GLU A 973 25.49 0.17 -11.24
N ALA A 974 25.03 -1.07 -11.40
CA ALA A 974 24.62 -1.63 -12.68
C ALA A 974 23.51 -0.83 -13.37
N ALA A 975 22.59 -0.24 -12.60
CA ALA A 975 21.53 0.62 -13.14
C ALA A 975 22.04 1.97 -13.68
N PHE A 976 23.19 2.46 -13.20
CA PHE A 976 23.78 3.74 -13.62
C PHE A 976 24.77 3.57 -14.78
N LEU A 977 25.47 2.43 -14.87
CA LEU A 977 26.49 2.17 -15.88
C LEU A 977 25.96 2.26 -17.32
N ASN A 978 26.54 3.15 -18.12
CA ASN A 978 26.25 3.27 -19.56
C ASN A 978 26.88 2.14 -20.40
N ASP A 979 26.72 2.19 -21.72
CA ASP A 979 27.17 1.15 -22.65
C ASP A 979 28.63 1.28 -23.13
N ALA A 980 29.34 2.32 -22.71
CA ALA A 980 30.76 2.53 -23.03
C ALA A 980 31.69 1.68 -22.13
N GLY A 981 32.93 1.46 -22.57
CA GLY A 981 33.99 0.90 -21.74
C GLY A 981 34.51 1.89 -20.70
N SER A 982 35.30 1.42 -19.74
CA SER A 982 35.88 2.26 -18.68
C SER A 982 36.98 3.15 -19.23
N PHE A 983 36.96 4.44 -18.90
CA PHE A 983 38.01 5.37 -19.31
C PHE A 983 39.35 5.02 -18.67
N VAL A 984 40.37 4.79 -19.48
CA VAL A 984 41.71 4.39 -19.02
C VAL A 984 42.61 5.61 -18.91
N ARG A 985 42.77 6.35 -20.01
CA ARG A 985 43.60 7.55 -20.11
C ARG A 985 43.26 8.37 -21.36
N ALA A 986 43.66 9.63 -21.38
CA ALA A 986 43.84 10.37 -22.62
C ALA A 986 45.16 9.95 -23.28
N ARG A 987 45.22 9.98 -24.61
CA ARG A 987 46.47 9.78 -25.37
C ARG A 987 46.47 10.63 -26.62
N ARG A 988 47.64 11.02 -27.10
CA ARG A 988 47.77 11.60 -28.45
C ARG A 988 47.72 10.51 -29.52
N GLY A 989 46.81 10.67 -30.48
CA GLY A 989 46.71 9.84 -31.68
C GLY A 989 47.84 10.12 -32.67
N PRO A 990 47.95 9.34 -33.76
CA PRO A 990 48.98 9.52 -34.78
C PRO A 990 48.93 10.89 -35.48
N ASP A 991 47.79 11.56 -35.47
CA ASP A 991 47.56 12.90 -36.03
C ASP A 991 47.80 14.04 -35.01
N GLY A 992 48.26 13.70 -33.81
CA GLY A 992 48.53 14.64 -32.72
C GLY A 992 47.30 15.06 -31.91
N ARG A 993 46.09 14.59 -32.26
CA ARG A 993 44.86 14.90 -31.52
C ARG A 993 44.75 14.07 -30.26
N LEU A 994 44.13 14.61 -29.22
CA LEU A 994 43.86 13.87 -27.99
C LEU A 994 42.62 12.98 -28.16
N GLU A 995 42.78 11.70 -27.82
CA GLU A 995 41.74 10.69 -27.87
C GLU A 995 41.57 10.05 -26.48
N ALA A 996 40.33 9.70 -26.16
CA ALA A 996 40.03 8.91 -24.98
C ALA A 996 40.25 7.42 -25.26
N LEU A 997 41.13 6.78 -24.48
CA LEU A 997 41.29 5.33 -24.49
C LEU A 997 40.31 4.69 -23.49
N LEU A 998 39.45 3.81 -23.98
CA LEU A 998 38.50 3.02 -23.18
C LEU A 998 38.89 1.54 -23.14
N THR A 999 38.45 0.80 -22.12
CA THR A 999 38.51 -0.66 -22.12
C THR A 999 37.60 -1.27 -23.19
N ASP A 1000 37.88 -2.51 -23.60
CA ASP A 1000 37.00 -3.24 -24.51
C ASP A 1000 35.70 -3.64 -23.81
N ALA A 1001 34.56 -3.19 -24.34
CA ALA A 1001 33.23 -3.54 -23.84
C ALA A 1001 32.70 -4.88 -24.38
N GLY A 1002 33.51 -5.64 -25.13
CA GLY A 1002 33.13 -6.89 -25.79
C GLY A 1002 32.56 -7.95 -24.84
N ALA A 1003 33.12 -8.08 -23.63
CA ALA A 1003 32.64 -8.99 -22.59
C ALA A 1003 31.34 -8.51 -21.90
N GLU A 1004 31.00 -7.22 -22.03
CA GLU A 1004 29.84 -6.58 -21.40
C GLU A 1004 28.65 -6.36 -22.35
N ARG A 1005 28.64 -6.96 -23.55
CA ARG A 1005 27.59 -6.70 -24.57
C ARG A 1005 26.16 -6.89 -24.05
N GLY A 1006 25.93 -7.90 -23.22
CA GLY A 1006 24.63 -8.15 -22.58
C GLY A 1006 24.21 -7.03 -21.63
N ARG A 1007 25.13 -6.58 -20.76
CA ARG A 1007 24.94 -5.43 -19.86
C ARG A 1007 24.71 -4.14 -20.65
N ALA A 1008 25.48 -3.89 -21.71
CA ALA A 1008 25.34 -2.73 -22.57
C ALA A 1008 23.96 -2.67 -23.26
N ALA A 1009 23.46 -3.80 -23.76
CA ALA A 1009 22.12 -3.87 -24.35
C ALA A 1009 21.02 -3.61 -23.31
N PHE A 1010 21.17 -4.18 -22.11
CA PHE A 1010 20.27 -3.90 -20.99
C PHE A 1010 20.29 -2.42 -20.61
N ALA A 1011 21.48 -1.82 -20.44
CA ALA A 1011 21.65 -0.42 -20.08
C ALA A 1011 20.98 0.50 -21.09
N ARG A 1012 21.19 0.29 -22.41
CA ARG A 1012 20.51 1.09 -23.45
C ARG A 1012 18.99 1.06 -23.32
N ALA A 1013 18.39 -0.13 -23.18
CA ALA A 1013 16.94 -0.27 -23.07
C ALA A 1013 16.42 0.34 -21.77
N CYS A 1014 17.11 0.11 -20.67
CA CYS A 1014 16.74 0.61 -19.35
C CYS A 1014 16.84 2.14 -19.26
N HIS A 1015 17.94 2.71 -19.75
CA HIS A 1015 18.17 4.15 -19.80
C HIS A 1015 17.20 4.85 -20.73
N ALA A 1016 16.87 4.25 -21.89
CA ALA A 1016 15.84 4.78 -22.77
C ALA A 1016 14.49 4.89 -22.04
N GLY A 1017 14.10 3.87 -21.28
CA GLY A 1017 12.88 3.92 -20.46
C GLY A 1017 12.90 5.02 -19.40
N ALA A 1018 14.02 5.17 -18.68
CA ALA A 1018 14.16 6.19 -17.63
C ALA A 1018 14.12 7.63 -18.18
N VAL A 1019 14.73 7.86 -19.34
CA VAL A 1019 14.66 9.16 -20.03
C VAL A 1019 13.24 9.42 -20.54
N ALA A 1020 12.58 8.42 -21.14
CA ALA A 1020 11.20 8.56 -21.60
C ALA A 1020 10.23 8.90 -20.45
N PHE A 1021 10.45 8.41 -19.23
CA PHE A 1021 9.67 8.85 -18.07
C PHE A 1021 9.86 10.35 -17.77
N CYS A 1022 11.10 10.85 -17.87
CA CYS A 1022 11.38 12.27 -17.66
C CYS A 1022 10.79 13.14 -18.79
N GLU A 1023 10.80 12.64 -20.03
CA GLU A 1023 10.18 13.29 -21.19
C GLU A 1023 8.66 13.38 -21.01
N ASP A 1024 7.99 12.28 -20.65
CA ASP A 1024 6.54 12.27 -20.39
C ASP A 1024 6.18 13.17 -19.19
N MET A 1025 7.04 13.24 -18.16
CA MET A 1025 6.89 14.20 -17.06
C MET A 1025 6.98 15.64 -17.55
N ALA A 1026 7.97 15.96 -18.39
CA ALA A 1026 8.18 17.29 -18.93
C ALA A 1026 7.06 17.70 -19.91
N GLU A 1027 6.66 16.82 -20.81
CA GLU A 1027 5.61 17.06 -21.79
C GLU A 1027 4.23 17.21 -21.12
N GLY A 1028 3.90 16.30 -20.20
CA GLY A 1028 2.60 16.30 -19.53
C GLY A 1028 2.43 17.45 -18.54
N PHE A 1029 3.43 17.70 -17.71
CA PHE A 1029 3.31 18.62 -16.56
C PHE A 1029 4.06 19.94 -16.74
N GLY A 1030 4.95 20.06 -17.74
CA GLY A 1030 5.71 21.28 -18.03
C GLY A 1030 6.41 21.84 -16.78
N GLU A 1031 6.40 23.16 -16.61
CA GLU A 1031 7.02 23.84 -15.46
C GLU A 1031 6.50 23.33 -14.10
N ALA A 1032 5.27 22.79 -14.01
CA ALA A 1032 4.76 22.24 -12.75
C ALA A 1032 5.60 21.06 -12.26
N ALA A 1033 6.24 20.30 -13.16
CA ALA A 1033 7.14 19.20 -12.81
C ALA A 1033 8.35 19.68 -11.99
N LEU A 1034 8.78 20.94 -12.15
CA LEU A 1034 9.88 21.51 -11.35
C LEU A 1034 9.53 21.60 -9.85
N GLY A 1035 8.24 21.74 -9.55
CA GLY A 1035 7.70 21.80 -8.19
C GLY A 1035 7.62 20.44 -7.49
N PHE A 1036 7.64 19.34 -8.25
CA PHE A 1036 7.44 17.99 -7.72
C PHE A 1036 8.54 17.60 -6.72
N ARG A 1037 8.12 16.99 -5.61
CA ARG A 1037 8.99 16.56 -4.51
C ARG A 1037 8.95 15.06 -4.40
N LEU A 1038 10.10 14.46 -4.69
CA LEU A 1038 10.38 13.06 -4.43
C LEU A 1038 11.67 13.04 -3.61
N THR A 1039 11.63 12.44 -2.43
CA THR A 1039 12.83 12.19 -1.61
C THR A 1039 13.62 11.02 -2.19
N GLY A 1040 14.90 10.90 -1.84
CA GLY A 1040 15.72 9.77 -2.28
C GLY A 1040 15.11 8.42 -1.91
N ALA A 1041 14.58 8.28 -0.69
CA ALA A 1041 13.95 7.05 -0.23
C ALA A 1041 12.67 6.70 -1.02
N GLU A 1042 11.81 7.67 -1.31
CA GLU A 1042 10.61 7.48 -2.14
C GLU A 1042 10.97 7.13 -3.58
N ALA A 1043 11.93 7.86 -4.15
CA ALA A 1043 12.47 7.66 -5.50
C ALA A 1043 13.04 6.25 -5.70
N ALA A 1044 13.81 5.74 -4.74
CA ALA A 1044 14.42 4.41 -4.81
C ALA A 1044 13.47 3.28 -4.37
N SER A 1045 12.29 3.57 -3.81
CA SER A 1045 11.44 2.57 -3.17
C SER A 1045 10.95 1.46 -4.10
N GLY A 1046 10.64 1.79 -5.36
CA GLY A 1046 10.26 0.80 -6.37
C GLY A 1046 11.42 -0.16 -6.70
N PHE A 1047 12.63 0.37 -6.86
CA PHE A 1047 13.80 -0.45 -7.18
C PHE A 1047 14.21 -1.31 -5.99
N ARG A 1048 14.24 -0.72 -4.78
CA ARG A 1048 14.49 -1.45 -3.54
C ARG A 1048 13.53 -2.63 -3.36
N ALA A 1049 12.22 -2.39 -3.50
CA ALA A 1049 11.22 -3.45 -3.35
C ALA A 1049 11.39 -4.57 -4.38
N MET A 1050 11.78 -4.25 -5.63
CA MET A 1050 12.09 -5.25 -6.64
C MET A 1050 13.32 -6.07 -6.29
N LEU A 1051 14.37 -5.44 -5.75
CA LEU A 1051 15.61 -6.13 -5.36
C LEU A 1051 15.41 -7.06 -4.16
N GLU A 1052 14.58 -6.65 -3.20
CA GLU A 1052 14.20 -7.43 -2.03
C GLU A 1052 13.25 -8.59 -2.38
N HIS A 1053 12.26 -8.33 -3.24
CA HIS A 1053 11.19 -9.28 -3.59
C HIS A 1053 10.95 -9.37 -5.11
N PRO A 1054 11.91 -9.91 -5.88
CA PRO A 1054 11.81 -9.94 -7.33
C PRO A 1054 10.78 -10.93 -7.84
N PHE A 1055 10.11 -10.55 -8.93
CA PHE A 1055 9.35 -11.53 -9.70
C PHE A 1055 10.28 -12.33 -10.61
N PRO A 1056 9.86 -13.54 -11.04
CA PRO A 1056 10.58 -14.31 -12.06
C PRO A 1056 10.86 -13.54 -13.35
N ALA A 1057 9.95 -12.65 -13.73
CA ALA A 1057 10.11 -11.81 -14.93
C ALA A 1057 11.21 -10.77 -14.74
N ASP A 1058 11.31 -10.19 -13.54
CA ASP A 1058 12.33 -9.19 -13.19
C ASP A 1058 13.70 -9.85 -13.10
N ALA A 1059 13.82 -10.98 -12.40
CA ALA A 1059 15.08 -11.71 -12.25
C ALA A 1059 15.67 -12.18 -13.59
N ARG A 1060 14.82 -12.58 -14.55
CA ARG A 1060 15.27 -13.00 -15.89
C ARG A 1060 15.98 -11.91 -16.68
N LEU A 1061 15.70 -10.62 -16.41
CA LEU A 1061 16.36 -9.51 -17.08
C LEU A 1061 17.86 -9.45 -16.79
N PHE A 1062 18.28 -10.02 -15.65
CA PHE A 1062 19.66 -9.97 -15.16
C PHE A 1062 20.43 -11.27 -15.39
N ARG A 1063 19.81 -12.27 -16.02
CA ARG A 1063 20.43 -13.58 -16.28
C ARG A 1063 21.56 -13.45 -17.31
N GLY A 1064 22.73 -13.99 -16.97
CA GLY A 1064 23.93 -13.94 -17.82
C GLY A 1064 24.50 -12.52 -17.97
N MET A 1065 24.02 -11.56 -17.18
CA MET A 1065 24.51 -10.19 -17.23
C MET A 1065 25.84 -10.09 -16.49
N GLY A 1066 26.91 -9.80 -17.24
CA GLY A 1066 28.22 -9.51 -16.67
C GLY A 1066 28.32 -8.18 -15.95
N PHE A 1067 29.18 -8.14 -14.93
CA PHE A 1067 29.60 -6.95 -14.21
C PHE A 1067 31.12 -6.99 -13.98
N GLU A 1068 31.85 -6.02 -14.54
CA GLU A 1068 33.31 -5.90 -14.48
C GLU A 1068 33.75 -4.89 -13.39
N ASN A 1069 34.77 -5.21 -12.59
CA ASN A 1069 35.43 -4.26 -11.67
C ASN A 1069 36.95 -4.46 -11.63
N SER A 1070 37.58 -4.36 -12.80
CA SER A 1070 39.02 -4.58 -13.04
C SER A 1070 39.97 -3.72 -12.18
N TYR A 1071 39.55 -2.53 -11.73
CA TYR A 1071 40.36 -1.68 -10.84
C TYR A 1071 40.63 -2.32 -9.46
N ASN A 1072 39.72 -3.21 -9.03
CA ASN A 1072 39.82 -3.94 -7.76
C ASN A 1072 40.17 -5.43 -7.96
N GLY A 1073 40.48 -5.87 -9.18
CA GLY A 1073 40.86 -7.26 -9.47
C GLY A 1073 39.70 -8.24 -9.57
N VAL A 1074 38.49 -7.73 -9.83
CA VAL A 1074 37.36 -8.58 -10.21
C VAL A 1074 37.22 -8.48 -11.73
N ASP A 1075 37.74 -9.49 -12.43
CA ASP A 1075 37.72 -9.51 -13.89
C ASP A 1075 36.28 -9.62 -14.44
N PHE A 1076 35.42 -10.45 -13.82
CA PHE A 1076 34.01 -10.61 -14.24
C PHE A 1076 33.15 -11.37 -13.20
N GLY A 1077 31.93 -10.91 -12.92
CA GLY A 1077 30.91 -11.65 -12.17
C GLY A 1077 29.53 -11.50 -12.79
N GLU A 1078 28.69 -12.54 -12.71
CA GLU A 1078 27.32 -12.48 -13.25
C GLU A 1078 26.33 -11.93 -12.20
N VAL A 1079 25.45 -11.01 -12.61
CA VAL A 1079 24.41 -10.47 -11.73
C VAL A 1079 23.46 -11.59 -11.31
N VAL A 1080 22.98 -12.38 -12.27
CA VAL A 1080 22.29 -13.66 -12.05
C VAL A 1080 22.92 -14.68 -13.00
N ALA A 1081 23.33 -15.83 -12.46
CA ALA A 1081 24.04 -16.84 -13.24
C ALA A 1081 23.20 -17.40 -14.40
N GLU A 1082 23.84 -17.75 -15.52
CA GLU A 1082 23.14 -18.30 -16.70
C GLU A 1082 22.44 -19.64 -16.40
N ASP A 1083 23.09 -20.51 -15.61
CA ASP A 1083 22.50 -21.70 -15.00
C ASP A 1083 22.48 -21.57 -13.45
N PRO A 1084 21.33 -21.19 -12.86
CA PRO A 1084 21.19 -21.04 -11.42
C PRO A 1084 21.32 -22.36 -10.62
N LEU A 1085 21.36 -23.52 -11.28
CA LEU A 1085 21.47 -24.83 -10.64
C LEU A 1085 22.88 -25.44 -10.73
N ALA A 1086 23.81 -24.83 -11.45
CA ALA A 1086 25.18 -25.33 -11.54
C ALA A 1086 25.87 -25.26 -10.17
N GLU A 1087 26.62 -26.31 -9.78
CA GLU A 1087 27.23 -26.45 -8.45
C GLU A 1087 28.17 -25.28 -8.08
N ASN A 1088 28.73 -24.57 -9.06
CA ASN A 1088 29.67 -23.46 -8.87
C ASN A 1088 29.12 -22.09 -9.31
N ALA A 1089 27.79 -21.96 -9.54
CA ALA A 1089 27.20 -20.69 -9.97
C ALA A 1089 27.23 -19.64 -8.84
N VAL A 1090 27.94 -18.52 -9.05
CA VAL A 1090 27.97 -17.38 -8.13
C VAL A 1090 27.21 -16.21 -8.77
N SER A 1091 26.12 -15.77 -8.13
CA SER A 1091 25.32 -14.61 -8.56
C SER A 1091 25.52 -13.44 -7.62
N LEU A 1092 25.74 -12.24 -8.17
CA LEU A 1092 25.84 -11.00 -7.38
C LEU A 1092 24.49 -10.57 -6.77
N TRP A 1093 23.37 -11.10 -7.30
CA TRP A 1093 22.03 -10.91 -6.75
C TRP A 1093 21.39 -12.25 -6.31
N PRO A 1094 21.61 -12.67 -5.06
CA PRO A 1094 21.14 -13.96 -4.55
C PRO A 1094 19.61 -14.14 -4.61
N GLN A 1095 18.84 -13.09 -4.33
CA GLN A 1095 17.38 -13.13 -4.33
C GLN A 1095 16.83 -13.41 -5.73
N GLY A 1096 17.38 -12.76 -6.76
CA GLY A 1096 17.03 -13.01 -8.16
C GLY A 1096 17.36 -14.44 -8.59
N ALA A 1097 18.54 -14.94 -8.22
CA ALA A 1097 18.95 -16.32 -8.50
C ALA A 1097 18.05 -17.35 -7.81
N ALA A 1098 17.67 -17.13 -6.55
CA ALA A 1098 16.82 -18.03 -5.78
C ALA A 1098 15.44 -18.23 -6.43
N VAL A 1099 14.80 -17.15 -6.90
CA VAL A 1099 13.50 -17.21 -7.58
C VAL A 1099 13.58 -18.03 -8.87
N LEU A 1100 14.65 -17.87 -9.66
CA LEU A 1100 14.83 -18.64 -10.90
C LEU A 1100 15.17 -20.11 -10.63
N ALA A 1101 16.00 -20.38 -9.62
CA ALA A 1101 16.35 -21.74 -9.20
C ALA A 1101 15.11 -22.50 -8.71
N GLY A 1102 14.22 -21.86 -7.94
CA GLY A 1102 12.95 -22.46 -7.51
C GLY A 1102 12.08 -22.91 -8.68
N ILE A 1103 11.97 -22.09 -9.73
CA ILE A 1103 11.23 -22.43 -10.95
C ILE A 1103 11.90 -23.59 -11.71
N ALA A 1104 13.22 -23.57 -11.81
CA ALA A 1104 13.97 -24.62 -12.49
C ALA A 1104 13.80 -25.97 -11.80
N ARG A 1105 13.84 -26.01 -10.46
CA ARG A 1105 13.57 -27.21 -9.64
C ARG A 1105 12.15 -27.74 -9.84
N ALA A 1106 11.14 -26.87 -9.73
CA ALA A 1106 9.74 -27.25 -9.94
C ALA A 1106 9.50 -27.82 -11.36
N ARG A 1107 10.19 -27.29 -12.38
CA ARG A 1107 10.14 -27.84 -13.75
C ARG A 1107 10.85 -29.19 -13.88
N ALA A 1108 11.98 -29.37 -13.21
CA ALA A 1108 12.71 -30.65 -13.20
C ALA A 1108 11.89 -31.75 -12.49
N GLU A 1109 11.20 -31.41 -11.39
CA GLU A 1109 10.31 -32.30 -10.66
C GLU A 1109 9.02 -32.63 -11.44
N ALA A 1110 8.51 -31.67 -12.21
CA ALA A 1110 7.34 -31.87 -13.08
C ALA A 1110 7.67 -32.53 -14.43
N ALA A 1111 8.95 -32.69 -14.77
CA ALA A 1111 9.35 -33.33 -16.02
C ALA A 1111 9.05 -34.84 -15.94
N PRO A 1112 8.27 -35.40 -16.89
CA PRO A 1112 8.01 -36.83 -16.90
C PRO A 1112 9.34 -37.59 -17.05
N ALA A 1113 9.53 -38.64 -16.25
CA ALA A 1113 10.73 -39.48 -16.28
C ALA A 1113 11.14 -39.81 -17.72
N PRO A 1114 12.43 -39.73 -18.08
CA PRO A 1114 12.88 -39.93 -19.45
C PRO A 1114 12.37 -41.29 -19.95
N ARG A 1115 11.57 -41.27 -21.02
CA ARG A 1115 11.08 -42.51 -21.64
C ARG A 1115 12.29 -43.36 -22.01
N PRO A 1116 12.32 -44.67 -21.67
CA PRO A 1116 13.44 -45.53 -22.01
C PRO A 1116 13.77 -45.42 -23.50
N GLY A 1117 15.05 -45.12 -23.77
CA GLY A 1117 15.59 -44.98 -25.11
C GLY A 1117 15.32 -46.24 -25.94
N ARG A 1118 15.36 -46.10 -27.26
CA ARG A 1118 15.06 -47.20 -28.20
C ARG A 1118 15.84 -48.49 -27.89
N ARG A 1119 17.06 -48.35 -27.35
CA ARG A 1119 17.93 -49.45 -26.89
C ARG A 1119 17.36 -50.21 -25.68
N ASP A 1120 16.79 -49.50 -24.71
CA ASP A 1120 16.17 -50.07 -23.51
C ASP A 1120 14.87 -50.80 -23.82
N ARG A 1121 14.11 -50.31 -24.81
CA ARG A 1121 12.92 -51.01 -25.33
C ARG A 1121 13.28 -52.27 -26.11
N VAL A 1122 14.37 -52.24 -26.86
CA VAL A 1122 14.90 -53.43 -27.56
C VAL A 1122 15.43 -54.46 -26.57
N LEU A 1123 16.17 -54.05 -25.53
CA LEU A 1123 16.67 -54.97 -24.51
C LEU A 1123 15.55 -55.60 -23.67
N ARG A 1124 14.52 -54.83 -23.29
CA ARG A 1124 13.32 -55.38 -22.62
C ARG A 1124 12.49 -56.27 -23.55
N GLY A 1125 12.43 -55.96 -24.84
CA GLY A 1125 11.81 -56.80 -25.86
C GLY A 1125 12.54 -58.13 -26.07
N ILE A 1126 13.88 -58.12 -26.06
CA ILE A 1126 14.72 -59.32 -26.17
C ILE A 1126 14.60 -60.17 -24.89
N ALA A 1127 14.58 -59.54 -23.70
CA ALA A 1127 14.37 -60.26 -22.43
C ALA A 1127 12.99 -60.92 -22.35
N ALA A 1128 11.93 -60.26 -22.85
CA ALA A 1128 10.59 -60.83 -22.93
C ALA A 1128 10.47 -61.97 -23.97
N MET A 1129 11.31 -61.95 -25.02
CA MET A 1129 11.35 -62.99 -26.05
C MET A 1129 12.17 -64.22 -25.61
N LEU A 1130 13.23 -64.01 -24.82
CA LEU A 1130 14.06 -65.08 -24.24
C LEU A 1130 13.40 -65.75 -23.01
N GLY A 1131 12.48 -65.08 -22.33
CA GLY A 1131 11.70 -65.65 -21.22
C GLY A 1131 10.55 -66.60 -21.63
N ARG A 1132 10.28 -66.77 -22.93
CA ARG A 1132 9.25 -67.71 -23.45
C ARG A 1132 9.81 -68.98 -24.08
N ARG A 1133 11.09 -69.26 -23.87
CA ARG A 1133 11.70 -70.58 -24.10
C ARG A 1133 12.51 -71.00 -22.89
N ARG A 1134 11.84 -71.30 -21.78
CA ARG A 1134 12.24 -72.28 -20.76
C ARG A 1134 11.00 -72.85 -20.11
#